data_AF-A0A1F4BI91-F1
#
_entry.id   AF-A0A1F4BI91-F1
#
_cell.length_a   1.000
_cell.length_b   1.000
_cell.length_c   1.000
_cell.angle_alpha   90.00
_cell.angle_beta   90.00
_cell.angle_gamma   90.00
#
_symmetry.space_group_name_H-M   'P 1'
#
loop_
_entity.id
_entity.type
_entity.pdbx_description
1 polymer ?
#
loop_
_entity_poly.entity_id
_entity_poly.type
_entity_poly.pdbx_seq_one_letter_code
_entity_poly.pdbx_strand_id
1 'polypeptide(L)'
;MGKYSTEQIRTIALVGQSGSGKTTLAEALLARAGAIPTQGSVERGTTVCDYTPMEKSAQHSLKLAIASLETNGNRIHLLDTPGYPDFLGHSLPALAAVETAAIVINAQNGIEMMTGRFMNWAARRGLDRIVIVNKIDGENVDLAGLLEKIQTAFGKECLPLNLPAGGATRVSDCFFAPAGESDFSSVEEAHRQLVDQVVEVDEKLMEVYLEQGEVSPEQLHDPLERALREGHLIPVVFTSARTGAGIAELLDVIVKLLPNPTEGNPPVYFNDPADGSPASELTATPDPAKHVLAHVIKVEIDPYIGRVAVFRVHQGRITPGSQLYVGESRKPIKAGHLYLLRGKTQTEIQEAVAGDICAIAKIDDIQFDHILHDSPEDAHIHARPIELPTSVFGLAVQPRKRGDEQRLSDALHKLTAEDPCLRIEHVAQANETVLRGLGEMHLRTVLEKMSSQYKLELDTRPPSIPYRETIAAKAEGHSRHKKQTGGAGQFGEVFLKIEPLARGAGFEFVDSVKGGAIPNQFIPSVEKGVRGVLDSGFLAGYPLQDIRVIVYDGKSHPVDSKDVAFMSAGRKAFLDALGKARTIVLEPIVNVEILAPEERMGDIAGELSGHRGQIKGSDSPRPGTVQINALAPLSELEHFPARLKSITAGHGSYSFDFSHYEPAPPQLQQKLVSAHKPSAVEE
;
A
#
# COMPACT_ATOMS: atom_id res chain seq x y z
N MET A 1 24.40 17.71 -26.00
CA MET A 1 23.76 16.40 -26.23
C MET A 1 23.95 15.57 -24.98
N GLY A 2 22.89 14.89 -24.54
CA GLY A 2 22.95 14.00 -23.40
C GLY A 2 23.95 12.87 -23.64
N LYS A 3 24.47 12.31 -22.55
CA LYS A 3 25.47 11.24 -22.62
C LYS A 3 24.89 9.93 -23.20
N TYR A 4 23.58 9.73 -23.12
CA TYR A 4 22.85 8.55 -23.59
C TYR A 4 21.57 8.96 -24.31
N SER A 5 21.19 8.21 -25.34
CA SER A 5 19.87 8.28 -25.97
C SER A 5 18.88 7.34 -25.26
N THR A 6 17.59 7.47 -25.56
CA THR A 6 16.53 6.63 -24.97
C THR A 6 16.77 5.14 -25.24
N GLU A 7 17.22 4.79 -26.44
CA GLU A 7 17.50 3.40 -26.86
C GLU A 7 18.63 2.75 -26.04
N GLN A 8 19.48 3.55 -25.42
CA GLN A 8 20.62 3.11 -24.61
C GLN A 8 20.29 2.97 -23.13
N ILE A 9 19.02 3.08 -22.76
CA ILE A 9 18.57 3.03 -21.37
C ILE A 9 17.86 1.70 -21.12
N ARG A 10 18.13 1.10 -19.97
CA ARG A 10 17.39 -0.06 -19.44
C ARG A 10 16.94 0.22 -18.02
N THR A 11 15.73 -0.22 -17.68
CA THR A 11 15.22 -0.09 -16.32
C THR A 11 14.65 -1.40 -15.83
N ILE A 12 15.02 -1.76 -14.61
CA ILE A 12 14.73 -3.07 -14.07
C ILE A 12 14.45 -2.99 -12.58
N ALA A 13 13.32 -3.57 -12.17
CA ALA A 13 12.98 -3.70 -10.75
C ALA A 13 13.31 -5.12 -10.29
N LEU A 14 14.20 -5.23 -9.30
CA LEU A 14 14.45 -6.49 -8.61
C LEU A 14 13.33 -6.70 -7.60
N VAL A 15 12.49 -7.70 -7.82
CA VAL A 15 11.31 -8.00 -7.01
C VAL A 15 11.28 -9.48 -6.63
N GLY A 16 10.58 -9.82 -5.55
CA GLY A 16 10.51 -11.20 -5.03
C GLY A 16 10.62 -11.28 -3.52
N GLN A 17 10.61 -12.50 -3.00
CA GLN A 17 10.59 -12.77 -1.57
C GLN A 17 11.80 -12.18 -0.83
N SER A 18 11.61 -11.80 0.45
CA SER A 18 12.74 -11.50 1.33
C SER A 18 13.74 -12.66 1.38
N GLY A 19 15.04 -12.35 1.41
CA GLY A 19 16.10 -13.36 1.42
C GLY A 19 16.45 -13.99 0.07
N SER A 20 15.75 -13.65 -1.03
CA SER A 20 16.10 -14.12 -2.38
C SER A 20 17.42 -13.56 -2.94
N GLY A 21 17.99 -12.56 -2.26
CA GLY A 21 19.28 -11.98 -2.61
C GLY A 21 19.22 -10.83 -3.62
N LYS A 22 18.07 -10.13 -3.70
CA LYS A 22 17.88 -8.93 -4.56
C LYS A 22 18.98 -7.88 -4.37
N THR A 23 19.18 -7.44 -3.14
CA THR A 23 20.23 -6.46 -2.80
C THR A 23 21.62 -6.98 -3.11
N THR A 24 21.92 -8.23 -2.76
CA THR A 24 23.23 -8.84 -3.07
C THR A 24 23.48 -8.94 -4.58
N LEU A 25 22.41 -9.20 -5.36
CA LEU A 25 22.45 -9.23 -6.82
C LEU A 25 22.68 -7.82 -7.40
N ALA A 26 22.00 -6.80 -6.87
CA ALA A 26 22.25 -5.40 -7.25
C ALA A 26 23.71 -5.02 -6.99
N GLU A 27 24.28 -5.38 -5.83
CA GLU A 27 25.69 -5.16 -5.52
C GLU A 27 26.63 -5.87 -6.51
N ALA A 28 26.32 -7.12 -6.88
CA ALA A 28 27.12 -7.88 -7.83
C ALA A 28 27.12 -7.23 -9.22
N LEU A 29 25.95 -6.78 -9.70
CA LEU A 29 25.80 -6.08 -10.97
C LEU A 29 26.55 -4.73 -10.96
N LEU A 30 26.41 -3.95 -9.88
CA LEU A 30 27.10 -2.68 -9.71
C LEU A 30 28.63 -2.86 -9.71
N ALA A 31 29.14 -3.86 -9.00
CA ALA A 31 30.56 -4.15 -8.93
C ALA A 31 31.09 -4.65 -10.29
N ARG A 32 30.35 -5.54 -10.96
CA ARG A 32 30.73 -6.08 -12.27
C ARG A 32 30.76 -5.01 -13.36
N ALA A 33 29.83 -4.04 -13.31
CA ALA A 33 29.84 -2.88 -14.20
C ALA A 33 30.90 -1.82 -13.85
N GLY A 34 31.64 -1.99 -12.75
CA GLY A 34 32.61 -1.00 -12.26
C GLY A 34 31.97 0.27 -11.65
N ALA A 35 30.66 0.25 -11.40
CA ALA A 35 29.95 1.36 -10.75
C ALA A 35 30.31 1.49 -9.26
N ILE A 36 30.74 0.40 -8.63
CA ILE A 36 31.36 0.39 -7.30
C ILE A 36 32.67 -0.39 -7.34
N PRO A 37 33.66 -0.03 -6.50
CA PRO A 37 34.98 -0.68 -6.53
C PRO A 37 34.95 -2.13 -6.09
N THR A 38 34.06 -2.47 -5.15
CA THR A 38 33.92 -3.81 -4.58
C THR A 38 32.48 -4.06 -4.18
N GLN A 39 32.03 -5.31 -4.30
CA GLN A 39 30.70 -5.73 -3.87
C GLN A 39 30.52 -5.55 -2.35
N GLY A 40 29.41 -4.91 -1.94
CA GLY A 40 29.01 -4.78 -0.54
C GLY A 40 28.45 -6.08 0.05
N SER A 41 28.24 -6.09 1.36
CA SER A 41 27.61 -7.21 2.09
C SER A 41 26.54 -6.67 3.02
N VAL A 42 25.41 -7.37 3.03
CA VAL A 42 24.25 -7.06 3.88
C VAL A 42 24.63 -7.26 5.35
N GLU A 43 25.34 -8.35 5.64
CA GLU A 43 25.77 -8.70 7.00
C GLU A 43 26.72 -7.66 7.58
N ARG A 44 27.59 -7.08 6.74
CA ARG A 44 28.53 -6.02 7.13
C ARG A 44 27.94 -4.62 7.04
N GLY A 45 26.71 -4.45 6.52
CA GLY A 45 26.06 -3.16 6.35
C GLY A 45 26.79 -2.23 5.37
N THR A 46 27.43 -2.78 4.34
CA THR A 46 28.24 -2.03 3.36
C THR A 46 27.61 -1.96 1.96
N THR A 47 26.38 -2.44 1.78
CA THR A 47 25.68 -2.34 0.50
C THR A 47 25.32 -0.89 0.17
N VAL A 48 25.21 -0.61 -1.13
CA VAL A 48 24.79 0.67 -1.70
C VAL A 48 23.31 0.91 -1.47
N CYS A 49 22.47 -0.12 -1.66
CA CYS A 49 21.02 0.01 -1.60
C CYS A 49 20.47 0.09 -0.17
N ASP A 50 21.04 -0.66 0.80
CA ASP A 50 20.64 -0.64 2.21
C ASP A 50 21.51 0.33 3.02
N TYR A 51 21.43 1.62 2.68
CA TYR A 51 22.34 2.63 3.22
C TYR A 51 21.88 3.27 4.53
N THR A 52 20.65 3.06 4.96
CA THR A 52 20.15 3.66 6.21
C THR A 52 20.58 2.86 7.44
N PRO A 53 20.73 3.50 8.62
CA PRO A 53 21.06 2.77 9.85
C PRO A 53 20.04 1.67 10.20
N MET A 54 18.76 1.91 9.92
CA MET A 54 17.69 0.95 10.19
C MET A 54 17.79 -0.28 9.29
N GLU A 55 18.02 -0.11 7.99
CA GLU A 55 18.20 -1.24 7.06
C GLU A 55 19.45 -2.08 7.43
N LYS A 56 20.54 -1.41 7.82
CA LYS A 56 21.76 -2.09 8.30
C LYS A 56 21.51 -2.91 9.57
N SER A 57 20.69 -2.39 10.48
CA SER A 57 20.32 -3.10 11.70
C SER A 57 19.35 -4.26 11.42
N ALA A 58 18.41 -4.07 10.50
CA ALA A 58 17.43 -5.07 10.10
C ALA A 58 18.01 -6.18 9.21
N GLN A 59 19.15 -5.92 8.55
CA GLN A 59 19.79 -6.80 7.57
C GLN A 59 18.86 -7.18 6.41
N HIS A 60 17.94 -6.29 6.07
CA HIS A 60 17.10 -6.36 4.88
C HIS A 60 16.62 -4.96 4.48
N SER A 61 16.26 -4.80 3.22
CA SER A 61 15.73 -3.53 2.71
C SER A 61 14.38 -3.20 3.34
N LEU A 62 14.19 -1.91 3.65
CA LEU A 62 12.96 -1.37 4.24
C LEU A 62 12.26 -0.41 3.28
N LYS A 63 13.02 0.19 2.35
CA LYS A 63 12.49 1.11 1.32
C LYS A 63 13.01 0.74 -0.07
N LEU A 64 12.38 1.33 -1.08
CA LEU A 64 12.86 1.29 -2.46
C LEU A 64 14.19 2.05 -2.58
N ALA A 65 15.22 1.39 -3.09
CA ALA A 65 16.50 1.99 -3.43
C ALA A 65 16.69 2.02 -4.96
N ILE A 66 17.25 3.12 -5.46
CA ILE A 66 17.58 3.29 -6.88
C ILE A 66 19.11 3.30 -7.00
N ALA A 67 19.64 2.51 -7.94
CA ALA A 67 21.04 2.48 -8.27
C ALA A 67 21.27 2.46 -9.78
N SER A 68 21.92 3.50 -10.29
CA SER A 68 22.29 3.59 -11.71
C SER A 68 23.72 3.12 -11.95
N LEU A 69 23.91 2.36 -13.03
CA LEU A 69 25.20 1.90 -13.54
C LEU A 69 25.31 2.11 -15.05
N GLU A 70 26.54 2.15 -15.54
CA GLU A 70 26.84 2.35 -16.95
C GLU A 70 27.74 1.20 -17.42
N THR A 71 27.40 0.54 -18.51
CA THR A 71 28.18 -0.56 -19.08
C THR A 71 27.90 -0.69 -20.58
N ASN A 72 28.91 -1.07 -21.38
CA ASN A 72 28.76 -1.30 -22.83
C ASN A 72 28.02 -0.17 -23.58
N GLY A 73 28.27 1.09 -23.22
CA GLY A 73 27.60 2.25 -23.86
C GLY A 73 26.13 2.45 -23.47
N ASN A 74 25.62 1.70 -22.49
CA ASN A 74 24.25 1.76 -22.00
C ASN A 74 24.18 2.23 -20.54
N ARG A 75 23.06 2.81 -20.15
CA ARG A 75 22.71 3.18 -18.77
C ARG A 75 21.63 2.24 -18.25
N ILE A 76 21.86 1.66 -17.08
CA ILE A 76 20.92 0.76 -16.43
C ILE A 76 20.48 1.37 -15.10
N HIS A 77 19.18 1.49 -14.89
CA HIS A 77 18.59 1.87 -13.61
C HIS A 77 18.05 0.63 -12.89
N LEU A 78 18.71 0.24 -11.80
CA LEU A 78 18.29 -0.85 -10.92
C LEU A 78 17.40 -0.29 -9.80
N LEU A 79 16.22 -0.87 -9.62
CA LEU A 79 15.33 -0.60 -8.49
C LEU A 79 15.34 -1.81 -7.56
N ASP A 80 16.03 -1.69 -6.43
CA ASP A 80 16.05 -2.73 -5.40
C ASP A 80 14.88 -2.54 -4.43
N THR A 81 14.06 -3.57 -4.29
CA THR A 81 12.79 -3.50 -3.54
C THR A 81 12.82 -4.31 -2.24
N PRO A 82 12.12 -3.86 -1.17
CA PRO A 82 11.86 -4.69 -0.01
C PRO A 82 11.12 -5.98 -0.37
N GLY A 83 11.53 -7.10 0.23
CA GLY A 83 10.93 -8.40 -0.04
C GLY A 83 9.83 -8.84 0.93
N TYR A 84 9.60 -8.09 2.02
CA TYR A 84 8.56 -8.42 3.00
C TYR A 84 7.21 -7.80 2.61
N PRO A 85 6.09 -8.53 2.79
CA PRO A 85 4.75 -8.01 2.49
C PRO A 85 4.40 -6.70 3.23
N ASP A 86 4.93 -6.55 4.44
CA ASP A 86 4.75 -5.37 5.29
C ASP A 86 5.24 -4.06 4.64
N PHE A 87 6.13 -4.13 3.64
CA PHE A 87 6.69 -2.96 2.94
C PHE A 87 6.24 -2.84 1.47
N LEU A 88 5.10 -3.45 1.11
CA LEU A 88 4.57 -3.39 -0.26
C LEU A 88 4.29 -1.96 -0.77
N GLY A 89 3.99 -1.02 0.14
CA GLY A 89 3.86 0.40 -0.21
C GLY A 89 5.14 1.00 -0.80
N HIS A 90 6.30 0.43 -0.47
CA HIS A 90 7.59 0.81 -1.06
C HIS A 90 7.98 -0.05 -2.27
N SER A 91 7.57 -1.32 -2.34
CA SER A 91 7.98 -2.22 -3.44
C SER A 91 7.14 -2.05 -4.72
N LEU A 92 5.82 -1.89 -4.60
CA LEU A 92 4.92 -1.81 -5.76
C LEU A 92 5.16 -0.58 -6.66
N PRO A 93 5.50 0.61 -6.13
CA PRO A 93 5.86 1.74 -6.98
C PRO A 93 7.00 1.49 -7.96
N ALA A 94 7.91 0.57 -7.67
CA ALA A 94 9.00 0.23 -8.58
C ALA A 94 8.48 -0.27 -9.94
N LEU A 95 7.35 -0.97 -9.95
CA LEU A 95 6.71 -1.48 -11.17
C LEU A 95 6.07 -0.36 -12.02
N ALA A 96 5.98 0.88 -11.53
CA ALA A 96 5.54 2.02 -12.35
C ALA A 96 6.69 2.66 -13.11
N ALA A 97 7.92 2.41 -12.69
CA ALA A 97 9.10 3.12 -13.17
C ALA A 97 9.93 2.33 -14.19
N VAL A 98 9.59 1.07 -14.42
CA VAL A 98 10.45 0.14 -15.16
C VAL A 98 9.76 -0.49 -16.36
N GLU A 99 10.54 -0.82 -17.37
CA GLU A 99 10.12 -1.66 -18.48
C GLU A 99 10.14 -3.15 -18.09
N THR A 100 11.11 -3.58 -17.28
CA THR A 100 11.27 -4.99 -16.89
C THR A 100 11.16 -5.22 -15.38
N ALA A 101 10.35 -6.20 -15.00
CA ALA A 101 10.34 -6.78 -13.65
C ALA A 101 11.23 -8.03 -13.61
N ALA A 102 12.24 -8.04 -12.74
CA ALA A 102 13.09 -9.19 -12.47
C ALA A 102 12.66 -9.91 -11.19
N ILE A 103 12.00 -11.06 -11.38
CA ILE A 103 11.49 -11.90 -10.31
C ILE A 103 12.64 -12.76 -9.79
N VAL A 104 13.23 -12.37 -8.66
CA VAL A 104 14.37 -13.05 -8.05
C VAL A 104 13.89 -14.17 -7.11
N ILE A 105 14.30 -15.39 -7.44
CA ILE A 105 14.00 -16.64 -6.73
C ILE A 105 15.26 -17.15 -6.04
N ASN A 106 15.14 -17.56 -4.78
CA ASN A 106 16.21 -18.31 -4.11
C ASN A 106 16.18 -19.76 -4.59
N ALA A 107 17.28 -20.25 -5.15
CA ALA A 107 17.35 -21.62 -5.66
C ALA A 107 17.04 -22.70 -4.61
N GLN A 108 17.34 -22.46 -3.33
CA GLN A 108 17.05 -23.39 -2.23
C GLN A 108 15.57 -23.40 -1.84
N ASN A 109 14.95 -22.23 -1.73
CA ASN A 109 13.56 -22.11 -1.27
C ASN A 109 12.55 -22.37 -2.41
N GLY A 110 12.94 -22.04 -3.65
CA GLY A 110 12.08 -22.09 -4.82
C GLY A 110 11.01 -20.99 -4.82
N ILE A 111 9.84 -21.32 -5.36
CA ILE A 111 8.75 -20.36 -5.56
C ILE A 111 8.05 -20.09 -4.24
N GLU A 112 8.18 -18.86 -3.75
CA GLU A 112 7.54 -18.38 -2.54
C GLU A 112 6.36 -17.45 -2.87
N MET A 113 5.61 -17.05 -1.83
CA MET A 113 4.41 -16.25 -1.97
C MET A 113 4.61 -14.98 -2.82
N MET A 114 5.63 -14.19 -2.48
CA MET A 114 5.86 -12.90 -3.14
C MET A 114 6.31 -13.08 -4.58
N THR A 115 6.98 -14.20 -4.91
CA THR A 115 7.36 -14.56 -6.27
C THR A 115 6.15 -14.59 -7.18
N GLY A 116 5.10 -15.35 -6.82
CA GLY A 116 3.87 -15.44 -7.61
C GLY A 116 3.09 -14.12 -7.68
N ARG A 117 3.06 -13.35 -6.58
CA ARG A 117 2.39 -12.03 -6.55
C ARG A 117 3.06 -11.03 -7.49
N PHE A 118 4.39 -10.89 -7.44
CA PHE A 118 5.12 -9.99 -8.32
C PHE A 118 5.05 -10.41 -9.79
N MET A 119 5.10 -11.71 -10.06
CA MET A 119 4.91 -12.23 -11.42
C MET A 119 3.56 -11.79 -12.02
N ASN A 120 2.50 -11.84 -11.21
CA ASN A 120 1.15 -11.41 -11.62
C ASN A 120 1.01 -9.89 -11.72
N TRP A 121 1.50 -9.12 -10.73
CA TRP A 121 1.44 -7.67 -10.75
C TRP A 121 2.21 -7.08 -11.95
N ALA A 122 3.36 -7.67 -12.31
CA ALA A 122 4.09 -7.31 -13.51
C ALA A 122 3.28 -7.62 -14.78
N ALA A 123 2.68 -8.82 -14.86
CA ALA A 123 1.84 -9.21 -16.01
C ALA A 123 0.62 -8.30 -16.21
N ARG A 124 -0.10 -7.96 -15.14
CA ARG A 124 -1.26 -7.04 -15.18
C ARG A 124 -0.91 -5.64 -15.65
N ARG A 125 0.34 -5.23 -15.45
CA ARG A 125 0.87 -3.94 -15.91
C ARG A 125 1.44 -4.01 -17.32
N GLY A 126 1.47 -5.18 -17.94
CA GLY A 126 2.12 -5.38 -19.24
C GLY A 126 3.63 -5.18 -19.17
N LEU A 127 4.26 -5.45 -18.03
CA LEU A 127 5.73 -5.39 -17.95
C LEU A 127 6.36 -6.65 -18.51
N ASP A 128 7.54 -6.48 -19.10
CA ASP A 128 8.42 -7.57 -19.43
C ASP A 128 8.89 -8.24 -18.14
N ARG A 129 9.00 -9.58 -18.18
CA ARG A 129 9.28 -10.38 -16.99
C ARG A 129 10.48 -11.28 -17.24
N ILE A 130 11.45 -11.23 -16.34
CA ILE A 130 12.58 -12.16 -16.28
C ILE A 130 12.62 -12.83 -14.91
N VAL A 131 12.83 -14.14 -14.89
CA VAL A 131 13.01 -14.92 -13.66
C VAL A 131 14.50 -15.11 -13.41
N ILE A 132 14.98 -14.66 -12.26
CA ILE A 132 16.38 -14.83 -11.86
C ILE A 132 16.44 -15.85 -10.73
N VAL A 133 16.93 -17.06 -11.02
CA VAL A 133 17.24 -18.06 -10.00
C VAL A 133 18.62 -17.75 -9.43
N ASN A 134 18.64 -17.14 -8.25
CA ASN A 134 19.86 -16.74 -7.55
C ASN A 134 20.26 -17.79 -6.50
N LYS A 135 21.50 -17.71 -6.00
CA LYS A 135 22.07 -18.63 -5.00
C LYS A 135 22.17 -20.08 -5.50
N ILE A 136 22.48 -20.26 -6.79
CA ILE A 136 22.68 -21.59 -7.38
C ILE A 136 23.85 -22.38 -6.76
N ASP A 137 24.75 -21.67 -6.09
CA ASP A 137 25.89 -22.21 -5.35
C ASP A 137 25.51 -22.73 -3.94
N GLY A 138 24.21 -22.85 -3.65
CA GLY A 138 23.71 -23.46 -2.44
C GLY A 138 23.96 -24.96 -2.38
N GLU A 139 24.06 -25.51 -1.17
CA GLU A 139 24.21 -26.96 -0.98
C GLU A 139 22.89 -27.68 -1.28
N ASN A 140 22.98 -28.86 -1.92
CA ASN A 140 21.87 -29.78 -2.22
C ASN A 140 20.68 -29.11 -2.95
N VAL A 141 20.96 -28.20 -3.87
CA VAL A 141 19.94 -27.52 -4.68
C VAL A 141 19.58 -28.35 -5.90
N ASP A 142 18.29 -28.66 -6.06
CA ASP A 142 17.74 -29.28 -7.27
C ASP A 142 17.30 -28.20 -8.28
N LEU A 143 18.23 -27.75 -9.11
CA LEU A 143 17.99 -26.68 -10.09
C LEU A 143 17.08 -27.14 -11.24
N ALA A 144 17.18 -28.41 -11.64
CA ALA A 144 16.34 -28.99 -12.69
C ALA A 144 14.88 -29.05 -12.24
N GLY A 145 14.61 -29.63 -11.06
CA GLY A 145 13.26 -29.68 -10.51
C GLY A 145 12.70 -28.29 -10.16
N LEU A 146 13.55 -27.31 -9.83
CA LEU A 146 13.08 -25.93 -9.67
C LEU A 146 12.64 -25.30 -11.00
N LEU A 147 13.36 -25.52 -12.10
CA LEU A 147 12.95 -25.04 -13.42
C LEU A 147 11.59 -25.64 -13.82
N GLU A 148 11.38 -26.94 -13.61
CA GLU A 148 10.10 -27.60 -13.87
C GLU A 148 8.96 -26.99 -13.03
N LYS A 149 9.21 -26.67 -11.75
CA LYS A 149 8.24 -25.99 -10.89
C LYS A 149 7.91 -24.59 -11.38
N ILE A 150 8.91 -23.83 -11.84
CA ILE A 150 8.73 -22.49 -12.42
C ILE A 150 7.83 -22.59 -13.66
N GLN A 151 8.11 -23.54 -14.55
CA GLN A 151 7.32 -23.76 -15.75
C GLN A 151 5.88 -24.20 -15.43
N THR A 152 5.72 -25.07 -14.44
CA THR A 152 4.39 -25.51 -13.99
C THR A 152 3.58 -24.36 -13.39
N ALA A 153 4.23 -23.46 -12.64
CA ALA A 153 3.56 -22.37 -11.94
C ALA A 153 3.27 -21.15 -12.82
N PHE A 154 4.18 -20.81 -13.75
CA PHE A 154 4.14 -19.56 -14.50
C PHE A 154 3.95 -19.73 -16.02
N GLY A 155 4.05 -20.95 -16.54
CA GLY A 155 3.88 -21.25 -17.96
C GLY A 155 5.10 -21.94 -18.57
N LYS A 156 4.87 -22.69 -19.65
CA LYS A 156 5.94 -23.36 -20.41
C LYS A 156 6.85 -22.37 -21.13
N GLU A 157 6.37 -21.15 -21.31
CA GLU A 157 7.05 -19.98 -21.83
C GLU A 157 8.24 -19.54 -20.94
N CYS A 158 8.36 -20.07 -19.72
CA CYS A 158 9.53 -19.89 -18.86
C CYS A 158 10.72 -20.74 -19.34
N LEU A 159 11.58 -20.16 -20.18
CA LEU A 159 12.69 -20.86 -20.83
C LEU A 159 14.08 -20.33 -20.38
N PRO A 160 15.07 -21.22 -20.17
CA PRO A 160 16.38 -20.84 -19.66
C PRO A 160 17.27 -20.19 -20.74
N LEU A 161 17.66 -18.91 -20.54
CA LEU A 161 18.68 -18.24 -21.39
C LEU A 161 20.10 -18.67 -21.06
N ASN A 162 20.32 -19.21 -19.88
CA ASN A 162 21.56 -19.86 -19.50
C ASN A 162 21.26 -21.11 -18.67
N LEU A 163 22.23 -22.02 -18.59
CA LEU A 163 22.15 -23.21 -17.74
C LEU A 163 23.36 -23.27 -16.80
N PRO A 164 23.18 -23.65 -15.52
CA PRO A 164 24.28 -23.91 -14.60
C PRO A 164 25.25 -24.95 -15.17
N ALA A 165 26.54 -24.76 -14.91
CA ALA A 165 27.59 -25.65 -15.39
C ALA A 165 28.73 -25.78 -14.38
N GLY A 166 29.40 -26.93 -14.39
CA GLY A 166 30.53 -27.21 -13.51
C GLY A 166 30.12 -27.24 -12.04
N GLY A 167 28.96 -27.82 -11.73
CA GLY A 167 28.40 -27.84 -10.38
C GLY A 167 28.01 -26.45 -9.89
N ALA A 168 27.31 -25.69 -10.73
CA ALA A 168 26.81 -24.34 -10.48
C ALA A 168 27.89 -23.28 -10.16
N THR A 169 29.15 -23.53 -10.54
CA THR A 169 30.26 -22.57 -10.37
C THR A 169 30.36 -21.56 -11.51
N ARG A 170 29.74 -21.88 -12.66
CA ARG A 170 29.59 -21.03 -13.84
C ARG A 170 28.24 -21.31 -14.50
N VAL A 171 27.94 -20.59 -15.57
CA VAL A 171 26.79 -20.86 -16.44
C VAL A 171 27.25 -20.97 -17.89
N SER A 172 26.49 -21.71 -18.69
CA SER A 172 26.64 -21.81 -20.14
C SER A 172 25.51 -21.03 -20.79
N ASP A 173 25.87 -20.17 -21.75
CA ASP A 173 24.92 -19.36 -22.51
C ASP A 173 24.11 -20.25 -23.47
N CYS A 174 22.78 -20.11 -23.48
CA CYS A 174 21.89 -20.87 -24.34
C CYS A 174 21.33 -20.05 -25.50
N PHE A 175 21.69 -18.77 -25.62
CA PHE A 175 21.13 -17.87 -26.62
C PHE A 175 22.18 -17.25 -27.55
N PHE A 176 23.16 -16.49 -27.04
CA PHE A 176 24.10 -15.77 -27.93
C PHE A 176 25.19 -16.68 -28.48
N ALA A 177 25.71 -17.58 -27.63
CA ALA A 177 26.76 -18.51 -27.98
C ALA A 177 26.42 -19.89 -27.41
N PRO A 178 25.42 -20.59 -27.98
CA PRO A 178 24.92 -21.86 -27.47
C PRO A 178 25.97 -22.96 -27.65
N ALA A 179 26.87 -23.07 -26.67
CA ALA A 179 27.94 -24.05 -26.66
C ALA A 179 28.39 -24.36 -25.22
N GLY A 180 28.83 -25.59 -25.01
CA GLY A 180 29.44 -26.02 -23.74
C GLY A 180 28.60 -27.05 -23.02
N GLU A 181 29.03 -27.38 -21.80
CA GLU A 181 28.38 -28.36 -20.94
C GLU A 181 27.47 -27.66 -19.94
N SER A 182 26.41 -28.33 -19.51
CA SER A 182 25.48 -27.89 -18.46
C SER A 182 25.26 -29.02 -17.45
N ASP A 183 24.95 -28.66 -16.21
CA ASP A 183 24.74 -29.60 -15.11
C ASP A 183 23.42 -30.38 -15.28
N PHE A 184 22.45 -29.80 -15.98
CA PHE A 184 21.20 -30.42 -16.39
C PHE A 184 20.72 -29.83 -17.72
N SER A 185 19.88 -30.60 -18.43
CA SER A 185 19.48 -30.32 -19.82
C SER A 185 20.68 -30.15 -20.76
N SER A 186 20.47 -30.09 -22.08
CA SER A 186 21.54 -29.70 -23.01
C SER A 186 21.37 -28.24 -23.44
N VAL A 187 22.49 -27.57 -23.67
CA VAL A 187 22.52 -26.18 -24.15
C VAL A 187 21.86 -26.08 -25.52
N GLU A 188 22.08 -27.07 -26.39
CA GLU A 188 21.49 -27.13 -27.72
C GLU A 188 19.95 -27.29 -27.68
N GLU A 189 19.44 -28.07 -26.72
CA GLU A 189 17.99 -28.24 -26.54
C GLU A 189 17.35 -26.95 -26.04
N ALA A 190 17.95 -26.31 -25.02
CA ALA A 190 17.47 -25.04 -24.50
C ALA A 190 17.48 -23.95 -25.58
N HIS A 191 18.55 -23.89 -26.39
CA HIS A 191 18.65 -22.98 -27.52
C HIS A 191 17.53 -23.20 -28.54
N ARG A 192 17.31 -24.46 -28.93
CA ARG A 192 16.24 -24.80 -29.89
C ARG A 192 14.87 -24.37 -29.36
N GLN A 193 14.55 -24.66 -28.09
CA GLN A 193 13.29 -24.24 -27.48
C GLN A 193 13.11 -22.72 -27.45
N LEU A 194 14.18 -21.97 -27.17
CA LEU A 194 14.15 -20.51 -27.22
C LEU A 194 13.88 -19.99 -28.63
N VAL A 195 14.58 -20.51 -29.64
CA VAL A 195 14.38 -20.12 -31.04
C VAL A 195 12.97 -20.47 -31.51
N ASP A 196 12.50 -21.69 -31.21
CA ASP A 196 11.14 -22.14 -31.54
C ASP A 196 10.09 -21.17 -30.97
N GLN A 197 10.23 -20.78 -29.69
CA GLN A 197 9.29 -19.86 -29.03
C GLN A 197 9.34 -18.44 -29.60
N VAL A 198 10.52 -17.93 -29.95
CA VAL A 198 10.69 -16.59 -30.53
C VAL A 198 10.16 -16.53 -31.95
N VAL A 199 10.33 -17.60 -32.72
CA VAL A 199 9.85 -17.68 -34.10
C VAL A 199 8.33 -17.84 -34.15
N GLU A 200 7.71 -18.46 -33.15
CA GLU A 200 6.25 -18.67 -33.07
C GLU A 200 5.43 -17.37 -33.09
N VAL A 201 5.99 -16.24 -32.65
CA VAL A 201 5.27 -14.95 -32.68
C VAL A 201 5.24 -14.27 -34.06
N ASP A 202 6.05 -14.74 -35.02
CA ASP A 202 6.12 -14.21 -36.38
C ASP A 202 5.90 -15.31 -37.43
N GLU A 203 4.70 -15.32 -38.02
CA GLU A 203 4.29 -16.31 -39.02
C GLU A 203 5.28 -16.44 -40.20
N LYS A 204 5.87 -15.32 -40.65
CA LYS A 204 6.80 -15.34 -41.79
C LYS A 204 8.13 -15.95 -41.39
N LEU A 205 8.61 -15.62 -40.19
CA LEU A 205 9.85 -16.19 -39.68
C LEU A 205 9.69 -17.69 -39.41
N MET A 206 8.50 -18.11 -38.97
CA MET A 206 8.15 -19.51 -38.77
C MET A 206 8.22 -20.32 -40.07
N GLU A 207 7.68 -19.80 -41.17
CA GLU A 207 7.80 -20.44 -42.48
C GLU A 207 9.28 -20.62 -42.88
N VAL A 208 10.10 -19.57 -42.74
CA VAL A 208 11.54 -19.62 -43.07
C VAL A 208 12.28 -20.65 -42.20
N TYR A 209 12.01 -20.67 -40.90
CA TYR A 209 12.66 -21.58 -39.97
C TYR A 209 12.27 -23.04 -40.22
N LEU A 210 11.00 -23.32 -40.54
CA LEU A 210 10.54 -24.68 -40.89
C LEU A 210 11.16 -25.18 -42.21
N GLU A 211 11.43 -24.29 -43.16
CA GLU A 211 12.06 -24.63 -44.45
C GLU A 211 13.58 -24.81 -44.35
N GLN A 212 14.27 -23.91 -43.62
CA GLN A 212 15.73 -23.79 -43.64
C GLN A 212 16.41 -24.36 -42.39
N GLY A 213 15.67 -24.49 -41.28
CA GLY A 213 16.16 -25.01 -39.99
C GLY A 213 17.02 -24.04 -39.17
N GLU A 214 17.38 -22.88 -39.72
CA GLU A 214 18.22 -21.87 -39.06
C GLU A 214 17.69 -20.45 -39.36
N VAL A 215 17.85 -19.53 -38.40
CA VAL A 215 17.49 -18.11 -38.51
C VAL A 215 18.69 -17.25 -38.09
N SER A 216 18.94 -16.14 -38.78
CA SER A 216 20.03 -15.24 -38.37
C SER A 216 19.69 -14.47 -37.08
N PRO A 217 20.68 -14.16 -36.21
CA PRO A 217 20.44 -13.40 -34.98
C PRO A 217 19.74 -12.05 -35.21
N GLU A 218 20.04 -11.37 -36.32
CA GLU A 218 19.43 -10.08 -36.66
C GLU A 218 17.92 -10.21 -36.94
N GLN A 219 17.49 -11.34 -37.49
CA GLN A 219 16.06 -11.61 -37.75
C GLN A 219 15.29 -11.97 -36.48
N LEU A 220 15.98 -12.41 -35.42
CA LEU A 220 15.36 -12.81 -34.15
C LEU A 220 15.10 -11.63 -33.21
N HIS A 221 15.67 -10.44 -33.48
CA HIS A 221 15.58 -9.28 -32.59
C HIS A 221 14.13 -8.80 -32.37
N ASP A 222 13.45 -8.33 -33.43
CA ASP A 222 12.09 -7.80 -33.31
C ASP A 222 11.07 -8.83 -32.80
N PRO A 223 11.08 -10.11 -33.26
CA PRO A 223 10.24 -11.15 -32.70
C PRO A 223 10.53 -11.45 -31.22
N LEU A 224 11.80 -11.41 -30.81
CA LEU A 224 12.17 -11.61 -29.41
C LEU A 224 11.58 -10.51 -28.53
N GLU A 225 11.74 -9.24 -28.92
CA GLU A 225 11.15 -8.11 -28.19
C GLU A 225 9.64 -8.28 -28.02
N ARG A 226 8.97 -8.68 -29.11
CA ARG A 226 7.53 -8.95 -29.08
C ARG A 226 7.19 -10.11 -28.14
N ALA A 227 7.96 -11.20 -28.18
CA ALA A 227 7.76 -12.36 -27.32
C ALA A 227 7.92 -12.01 -25.83
N LEU A 228 8.91 -11.19 -25.47
CA LEU A 228 9.12 -10.72 -24.09
C LEU A 228 7.95 -9.84 -23.61
N ARG A 229 7.54 -8.88 -24.44
CA ARG A 229 6.50 -7.89 -24.16
C ARG A 229 5.10 -8.49 -24.04
N GLU A 230 4.78 -9.49 -24.87
CA GLU A 230 3.52 -10.23 -24.81
C GLU A 230 3.55 -11.31 -23.72
N GLY A 231 4.71 -11.58 -23.12
CA GLY A 231 4.90 -12.66 -22.16
C GLY A 231 4.81 -14.05 -22.79
N HIS A 232 4.99 -14.13 -24.10
CA HIS A 232 5.11 -15.37 -24.86
C HIS A 232 6.49 -16.03 -24.68
N LEU A 233 7.46 -15.27 -24.17
CA LEU A 233 8.71 -15.78 -23.61
C LEU A 233 8.97 -15.07 -22.28
N ILE A 234 9.25 -15.85 -21.23
CA ILE A 234 9.69 -15.35 -19.94
C ILE A 234 11.07 -15.95 -19.67
N PRO A 235 12.15 -15.19 -19.88
CA PRO A 235 13.50 -15.70 -19.68
C PRO A 235 13.74 -16.17 -18.24
N VAL A 236 14.39 -17.31 -18.09
CA VAL A 236 14.94 -17.81 -16.83
C VAL A 236 16.46 -17.72 -16.88
N VAL A 237 17.06 -17.11 -15.87
CA VAL A 237 18.52 -16.97 -15.76
C VAL A 237 18.99 -17.43 -14.39
N PHE A 238 20.04 -18.24 -14.38
CA PHE A 238 20.70 -18.77 -13.20
C PHE A 238 21.88 -17.89 -12.84
N THR A 239 22.01 -17.55 -11.56
CA THR A 239 23.07 -16.70 -11.04
C THR A 239 23.49 -17.09 -9.63
N SER A 240 24.73 -16.76 -9.28
CA SER A 240 25.16 -16.64 -7.89
C SER A 240 25.75 -15.25 -7.68
N ALA A 241 25.00 -14.40 -6.99
CA ALA A 241 25.51 -13.10 -6.57
C ALA A 241 26.71 -13.22 -5.60
N ARG A 242 26.88 -14.38 -4.92
CA ARG A 242 27.99 -14.60 -3.98
C ARG A 242 29.30 -14.96 -4.69
N THR A 243 29.25 -15.88 -5.65
CA THR A 243 30.45 -16.36 -6.37
C THR A 243 30.74 -15.55 -7.63
N GLY A 244 29.74 -14.85 -8.16
CA GLY A 244 29.80 -14.13 -9.44
C GLY A 244 29.37 -14.95 -10.65
N ALA A 245 28.99 -16.23 -10.47
CA ALA A 245 28.50 -17.07 -11.55
C ALA A 245 27.25 -16.45 -12.20
N GLY A 246 27.22 -16.33 -13.52
CA GLY A 246 26.08 -15.81 -14.28
C GLY A 246 25.89 -14.29 -14.24
N ILE A 247 26.70 -13.54 -13.49
CA ILE A 247 26.51 -12.07 -13.35
C ILE A 247 26.92 -11.31 -14.61
N ALA A 248 27.94 -11.79 -15.32
CA ALA A 248 28.37 -11.16 -16.57
C ALA A 248 27.33 -11.42 -17.68
N GLU A 249 26.84 -12.64 -17.75
CA GLU A 249 25.82 -13.10 -18.68
C GLU A 249 24.49 -12.37 -18.43
N LEU A 250 24.11 -12.19 -17.16
CA LEU A 250 22.94 -11.38 -16.80
C LEU A 250 23.07 -9.92 -17.26
N LEU A 251 24.25 -9.30 -17.13
CA LEU A 251 24.46 -7.95 -17.66
C LEU A 251 24.32 -7.89 -19.18
N ASP A 252 24.83 -8.89 -19.88
CA ASP A 252 24.69 -8.99 -21.33
C ASP A 252 23.22 -9.17 -21.73
N VAL A 253 22.45 -10.00 -21.02
CA VAL A 253 21.00 -10.15 -21.21
C VAL A 253 20.28 -8.82 -20.99
N ILE A 254 20.60 -8.08 -19.92
CA ILE A 254 19.98 -6.78 -19.64
C ILE A 254 20.25 -5.78 -20.76
N VAL A 255 21.48 -5.72 -21.25
CA VAL A 255 21.87 -4.74 -22.28
C VAL A 255 21.33 -5.10 -23.66
N LYS A 256 21.36 -6.38 -24.03
CA LYS A 256 21.11 -6.83 -25.41
C LYS A 256 19.68 -7.29 -25.66
N LEU A 257 18.96 -7.81 -24.65
CA LEU A 257 17.66 -8.46 -24.86
C LEU A 257 16.50 -7.74 -24.17
N LEU A 258 16.73 -7.16 -22.98
CA LEU A 258 15.63 -6.48 -22.29
C LEU A 258 15.22 -5.22 -23.04
N PRO A 259 13.93 -4.86 -23.02
CA PRO A 259 13.42 -3.72 -23.75
C PRO A 259 14.00 -2.40 -23.22
N ASN A 260 14.25 -1.50 -24.15
CA ASN A 260 14.43 -0.09 -23.89
C ASN A 260 13.06 0.63 -23.83
N PRO A 261 12.98 1.91 -23.38
CA PRO A 261 11.72 2.64 -23.26
C PRO A 261 10.91 2.82 -24.56
N THR A 262 11.51 2.63 -25.73
CA THR A 262 10.83 2.62 -27.04
C THR A 262 10.28 1.25 -27.44
N GLU A 263 10.80 0.17 -26.84
CA GLU A 263 10.45 -1.21 -27.17
C GLU A 263 9.40 -1.78 -26.19
N GLY A 264 9.47 -1.37 -24.92
CA GLY A 264 8.55 -1.80 -23.86
C GLY A 264 7.11 -1.33 -24.05
N ASN A 265 6.19 -1.91 -23.28
CA ASN A 265 4.80 -1.43 -23.27
C ASN A 265 4.74 -0.03 -22.64
N PRO A 266 4.19 0.97 -23.35
CA PRO A 266 4.16 2.33 -22.84
C PRO A 266 3.20 2.44 -21.64
N PRO A 267 3.54 3.26 -20.63
CA PRO A 267 2.62 3.53 -19.53
C PRO A 267 1.36 4.24 -20.02
N VAL A 268 0.24 3.90 -19.37
CA VAL A 268 -1.06 4.50 -19.62
C VAL A 268 -1.30 5.64 -18.63
N TYR A 269 -1.59 6.82 -19.18
CA TYR A 269 -2.05 7.99 -18.44
C TYR A 269 -3.50 8.31 -18.79
N PHE A 270 -4.15 9.06 -17.92
CA PHE A 270 -5.48 9.61 -18.14
C PHE A 270 -5.41 11.11 -17.97
N ASN A 271 -6.14 11.83 -18.83
CA ASN A 271 -6.40 13.25 -18.66
C ASN A 271 -7.87 13.42 -18.30
N ASP A 272 -8.14 13.99 -17.13
CA ASP A 272 -9.49 14.30 -16.63
C ASP A 272 -9.73 15.81 -16.69
N PRO A 273 -10.30 16.34 -17.79
CA PRO A 273 -10.35 17.79 -17.96
C PRO A 273 -11.28 18.45 -16.93
N ALA A 274 -10.85 19.61 -16.41
CA ALA A 274 -11.62 20.35 -15.40
C ALA A 274 -13.01 20.82 -15.85
N ASP A 275 -13.29 20.82 -17.15
CA ASP A 275 -14.59 21.20 -17.72
C ASP A 275 -15.64 20.08 -17.63
N GLY A 276 -15.27 18.91 -17.10
CA GLY A 276 -16.17 17.76 -16.95
C GLY A 276 -16.39 16.97 -18.24
N SER A 277 -15.60 17.22 -19.28
CA SER A 277 -15.55 16.34 -20.46
C SER A 277 -15.01 14.94 -20.08
N PRO A 278 -15.36 13.90 -20.86
CA PRO A 278 -14.96 12.54 -20.51
C PRO A 278 -13.44 12.39 -20.50
N ALA A 279 -12.95 11.64 -19.51
CA ALA A 279 -11.56 11.24 -19.39
C ALA A 279 -11.04 10.67 -20.71
N SER A 280 -9.86 11.10 -21.15
CA SER A 280 -9.19 10.56 -22.32
C SER A 280 -7.93 9.81 -21.91
N GLU A 281 -7.74 8.63 -22.49
CA GLU A 281 -6.50 7.88 -22.35
C GLU A 281 -5.37 8.54 -23.15
N LEU A 282 -4.20 8.67 -22.53
CA LEU A 282 -2.99 9.22 -23.12
C LEU A 282 -1.87 8.19 -23.00
N THR A 283 -1.26 7.84 -24.13
CA THR A 283 -0.06 7.00 -24.16
C THR A 283 1.17 7.88 -24.25
N ALA A 284 2.10 7.74 -23.29
CA ALA A 284 3.36 8.48 -23.35
C ALA A 284 4.18 8.04 -24.56
N THR A 285 4.75 9.01 -25.28
CA THR A 285 5.71 8.73 -26.36
C THR A 285 7.10 9.16 -25.92
N PRO A 286 8.14 8.32 -26.05
CA PRO A 286 9.49 8.67 -25.62
C PRO A 286 10.19 9.60 -26.62
N ASP A 287 9.64 10.80 -26.81
CA ASP A 287 10.14 11.83 -27.71
C ASP A 287 10.63 13.04 -26.88
N PRO A 288 11.92 13.42 -26.96
CA PRO A 288 12.46 14.54 -26.21
C PRO A 288 11.93 15.92 -26.64
N ALA A 289 11.27 16.02 -27.80
CA ALA A 289 10.67 17.27 -28.29
C ALA A 289 9.23 17.50 -27.81
N LYS A 290 8.58 16.49 -27.24
CA LYS A 290 7.22 16.61 -26.69
C LYS A 290 7.23 17.21 -25.29
N HIS A 291 6.04 17.60 -24.83
CA HIS A 291 5.79 18.06 -23.45
C HIS A 291 6.30 17.05 -22.43
N VAL A 292 6.92 17.55 -21.36
CA VAL A 292 7.42 16.72 -20.28
C VAL A 292 6.28 15.94 -19.64
N LEU A 293 6.43 14.62 -19.55
CA LEU A 293 5.66 13.76 -18.65
C LEU A 293 6.63 12.94 -17.83
N ALA A 294 6.72 13.28 -16.54
CA ALA A 294 7.55 12.58 -15.60
C ALA A 294 6.77 12.17 -14.34
N HIS A 295 6.84 10.90 -13.98
CA HIS A 295 6.04 10.32 -12.89
C HIS A 295 6.86 10.18 -11.61
N VAL A 296 6.39 10.77 -10.51
CA VAL A 296 7.04 10.68 -9.21
C VAL A 296 6.76 9.31 -8.57
N ILE A 297 7.76 8.45 -8.54
CA ILE A 297 7.65 7.06 -8.05
C ILE A 297 8.06 6.90 -6.58
N LYS A 298 8.77 7.88 -6.02
CA LYS A 298 9.24 7.84 -4.64
C LYS A 298 9.49 9.24 -4.13
N VAL A 299 9.09 9.50 -2.89
CA VAL A 299 9.48 10.69 -2.15
C VAL A 299 10.20 10.25 -0.88
N GLU A 300 11.29 10.93 -0.54
CA GLU A 300 12.01 10.75 0.71
C GLU A 300 12.11 12.11 1.41
N ILE A 301 11.66 12.20 2.66
CA ILE A 301 11.64 13.44 3.43
C ILE A 301 12.55 13.27 4.64
N ASP A 302 13.69 13.96 4.60
CA ASP A 302 14.60 14.01 5.73
C ASP A 302 14.51 15.37 6.45
N PRO A 303 14.50 15.42 7.80
CA PRO A 303 14.45 16.67 8.54
C PRO A 303 15.58 17.67 8.23
N TYR A 304 16.73 17.19 7.76
CA TYR A 304 17.93 17.99 7.52
C TYR A 304 18.14 18.28 6.02
N ILE A 305 17.89 17.29 5.16
CA ILE A 305 18.11 17.39 3.70
C ILE A 305 16.89 17.99 2.99
N GLY A 306 15.69 17.86 3.59
CA GLY A 306 14.42 18.27 3.01
C GLY A 306 13.79 17.18 2.16
N ARG A 307 12.84 17.55 1.31
CA ARG A 307 12.15 16.63 0.40
C ARG A 307 13.00 16.33 -0.83
N VAL A 308 13.19 15.05 -1.13
CA VAL A 308 13.78 14.55 -2.37
C VAL A 308 12.74 13.71 -3.09
N ALA A 309 12.38 14.12 -4.31
CA ALA A 309 11.45 13.41 -5.16
C ALA A 309 12.23 12.68 -6.26
N VAL A 310 12.00 11.38 -6.38
CA VAL A 310 12.53 10.54 -7.44
C VAL A 310 11.42 10.31 -8.45
N PHE A 311 11.72 10.57 -9.72
CA PHE A 311 10.76 10.46 -10.81
C PHE A 311 11.36 9.79 -12.03
N ARG A 312 10.47 9.21 -12.83
CA ARG A 312 10.73 8.57 -14.11
C ARG A 312 10.28 9.50 -15.23
N VAL A 313 11.15 9.84 -16.18
CA VAL A 313 10.76 10.57 -17.39
C VAL A 313 10.25 9.58 -18.44
N HIS A 314 9.02 9.77 -18.92
CA HIS A 314 8.42 8.95 -19.97
C HIS A 314 8.28 9.68 -21.30
N GLN A 315 8.20 11.01 -21.27
CA GLN A 315 8.11 11.87 -22.44
C GLN A 315 8.82 13.20 -22.19
N GLY A 316 9.36 13.79 -23.25
CA GLY A 316 10.02 15.08 -23.20
C GLY A 316 11.43 15.00 -22.60
N ARG A 317 11.96 16.16 -22.26
CA ARG A 317 13.31 16.34 -21.75
C ARG A 317 13.32 17.33 -20.60
N ILE A 318 14.06 17.00 -19.54
CA ILE A 318 14.25 17.88 -18.39
C ILE A 318 15.74 18.25 -18.29
N THR A 319 16.01 19.52 -18.05
CA THR A 319 17.36 20.06 -17.85
C THR A 319 17.41 20.88 -16.55
N PRO A 320 18.60 21.08 -15.96
CA PRO A 320 18.76 22.04 -14.88
C PRO A 320 18.21 23.42 -15.29
N GLY A 321 17.27 23.93 -14.50
CA GLY A 321 16.56 25.18 -14.73
C GLY A 321 15.24 25.06 -15.48
N SER A 322 14.85 23.88 -15.96
CA SER A 322 13.53 23.64 -16.56
C SER A 322 12.42 24.08 -15.62
N GLN A 323 11.43 24.80 -16.18
CA GLN A 323 10.22 25.18 -15.47
C GLN A 323 9.22 24.02 -15.58
N LEU A 324 8.77 23.51 -14.44
CA LEU A 324 7.82 22.40 -14.36
C LEU A 324 6.65 22.77 -13.46
N TYR A 325 5.57 22.02 -13.54
CA TYR A 325 4.42 22.04 -12.66
C TYR A 325 4.30 20.68 -11.98
N VAL A 326 3.53 20.62 -10.91
CA VAL A 326 3.41 19.44 -10.04
C VAL A 326 1.94 19.10 -9.92
N GLY A 327 1.49 18.08 -10.63
CA GLY A 327 0.07 17.71 -10.72
C GLY A 327 -0.79 18.94 -11.02
N GLU A 328 -1.87 19.11 -10.27
CA GLU A 328 -2.82 20.22 -10.49
C GLU A 328 -2.30 21.61 -10.07
N SER A 329 -1.06 21.70 -9.55
CA SER A 329 -0.51 22.96 -9.08
C SER A 329 -0.30 23.95 -10.22
N ARG A 330 -0.94 25.12 -10.12
CA ARG A 330 -0.74 26.25 -11.06
C ARG A 330 0.56 27.01 -10.82
N LYS A 331 1.27 26.73 -9.74
CA LYS A 331 2.52 27.42 -9.39
C LYS A 331 3.69 26.65 -10.01
N PRO A 332 4.43 27.24 -10.96
CA PRO A 332 5.59 26.56 -11.52
C PRO A 332 6.70 26.41 -10.48
N ILE A 333 7.36 25.27 -10.53
CA ILE A 333 8.61 24.96 -9.83
C ILE A 333 9.78 25.03 -10.82
N LYS A 334 10.99 25.22 -10.30
CA LYS A 334 12.21 25.19 -11.11
C LYS A 334 13.03 23.96 -10.74
N ALA A 335 13.33 23.11 -11.71
CA ALA A 335 14.19 21.96 -11.53
C ALA A 335 15.65 22.42 -11.36
N GLY A 336 16.09 22.75 -10.14
CA GLY A 336 17.41 23.35 -9.89
C GLY A 336 18.57 22.48 -10.36
N HIS A 337 18.77 21.34 -9.70
CA HIS A 337 19.75 20.32 -10.05
C HIS A 337 19.05 18.98 -10.27
N LEU A 338 19.54 18.19 -11.22
CA LEU A 338 19.06 16.83 -11.48
C LEU A 338 20.12 15.84 -11.01
N TYR A 339 19.70 14.79 -10.29
CA TYR A 339 20.62 13.80 -9.74
C TYR A 339 20.29 12.39 -10.23
N LEU A 340 21.32 11.66 -10.66
CA LEU A 340 21.31 10.20 -10.70
C LEU A 340 21.57 9.65 -9.30
N LEU A 341 20.88 8.56 -8.98
CA LEU A 341 20.97 7.93 -7.67
C LEU A 341 21.82 6.67 -7.73
N ARG A 342 22.71 6.53 -6.76
CA ARG A 342 23.40 5.28 -6.44
C ARG A 342 23.32 5.08 -4.93
N GLY A 343 22.17 4.58 -4.49
CA GLY A 343 21.85 4.51 -3.07
C GLY A 343 21.82 5.91 -2.46
N LYS A 344 22.65 6.14 -1.44
CA LYS A 344 22.79 7.48 -0.83
C LYS A 344 23.56 8.49 -1.70
N THR A 345 24.32 8.02 -2.69
CA THR A 345 25.21 8.88 -3.49
C THR A 345 24.41 9.52 -4.61
N GLN A 346 24.59 10.82 -4.78
CA GLN A 346 23.90 11.62 -5.80
C GLN A 346 24.95 12.18 -6.77
N THR A 347 24.77 11.92 -8.06
CA THR A 347 25.64 12.42 -9.12
C THR A 347 24.83 13.36 -10.00
N GLU A 348 25.28 14.60 -10.14
CA GLU A 348 24.57 15.60 -10.94
C GLU A 348 24.60 15.26 -12.44
N ILE A 349 23.48 15.46 -13.13
CA ILE A 349 23.34 15.33 -14.58
C ILE A 349 22.81 16.60 -15.21
N GLN A 350 23.17 16.82 -16.48
CA GLN A 350 22.80 18.02 -17.24
C GLN A 350 21.50 17.85 -18.03
N GLU A 351 20.99 16.63 -18.12
CA GLU A 351 19.83 16.28 -18.93
C GLU A 351 19.28 14.93 -18.48
N ALA A 352 17.95 14.85 -18.42
CA ALA A 352 17.18 13.62 -18.33
C ALA A 352 16.23 13.54 -19.53
N VAL A 353 16.26 12.40 -20.22
CA VAL A 353 15.37 12.09 -21.35
C VAL A 353 14.39 10.98 -20.96
N ALA A 354 13.41 10.69 -21.83
CA ALA A 354 12.56 9.52 -21.67
C ALA A 354 13.44 8.27 -21.44
N GLY A 355 13.22 7.57 -20.33
CA GLY A 355 14.15 6.54 -19.88
C GLY A 355 14.94 6.86 -18.61
N ASP A 356 15.09 8.12 -18.23
CA ASP A 356 15.86 8.42 -17.03
C ASP A 356 15.02 8.35 -15.76
N ILE A 357 15.61 7.79 -14.71
CA ILE A 357 15.14 7.90 -13.33
C ILE A 357 16.09 8.82 -12.60
N CYS A 358 15.55 9.94 -12.13
CA CYS A 358 16.33 11.03 -11.56
C CYS A 358 15.66 11.56 -10.29
N ALA A 359 16.39 12.37 -9.54
CA ALA A 359 15.89 13.06 -8.38
C ALA A 359 16.02 14.57 -8.47
N ILE A 360 15.04 15.27 -7.90
CA ILE A 360 15.09 16.69 -7.55
C ILE A 360 14.88 16.85 -6.06
N ALA A 361 15.52 17.86 -5.48
CA ALA A 361 15.45 18.15 -4.06
C ALA A 361 14.82 19.53 -3.80
N LYS A 362 14.31 19.72 -2.59
CA LYS A 362 13.82 21.01 -2.05
C LYS A 362 12.61 21.58 -2.79
N ILE A 363 11.68 20.71 -3.21
CA ILE A 363 10.37 21.12 -3.70
C ILE A 363 9.32 20.62 -2.71
N ASP A 364 8.70 21.51 -1.95
CA ASP A 364 7.86 21.13 -0.81
C ASP A 364 6.55 20.45 -1.21
N ASP A 365 5.97 20.84 -2.35
CA ASP A 365 4.63 20.42 -2.80
C ASP A 365 4.62 19.11 -3.60
N ILE A 366 5.78 18.48 -3.86
CA ILE A 366 5.84 17.22 -4.61
C ILE A 366 5.44 16.05 -3.72
N GLN A 367 4.49 15.25 -4.17
CA GLN A 367 4.05 14.04 -3.49
C GLN A 367 4.28 12.81 -4.37
N PHE A 368 4.19 11.64 -3.73
CA PHE A 368 4.13 10.37 -4.43
C PHE A 368 2.99 10.39 -5.48
N ASP A 369 3.22 9.75 -6.62
CA ASP A 369 2.28 9.60 -7.73
C ASP A 369 1.96 10.89 -8.53
N HIS A 370 2.51 12.05 -8.14
CA HIS A 370 2.38 13.26 -8.93
C HIS A 370 3.03 13.15 -10.32
N ILE A 371 2.42 13.79 -11.30
CA ILE A 371 3.01 14.02 -12.62
C ILE A 371 3.69 15.38 -12.64
N LEU A 372 4.95 15.39 -13.07
CA LEU A 372 5.69 16.60 -13.41
C LEU A 372 5.53 16.85 -14.91
N HIS A 373 5.13 18.07 -15.25
CA HIS A 373 4.86 18.49 -16.63
C HIS A 373 5.32 19.94 -16.85
N ASP A 374 5.45 20.38 -18.09
CA ASP A 374 5.95 21.72 -18.43
C ASP A 374 4.87 22.70 -18.90
N SER A 375 3.62 22.24 -19.08
CA SER A 375 2.48 23.04 -19.51
C SER A 375 1.33 23.03 -18.51
N PRO A 376 0.72 24.17 -18.13
CA PRO A 376 -0.47 24.19 -17.27
C PRO A 376 -1.69 23.41 -17.80
N GLU A 377 -1.75 23.14 -19.11
CA GLU A 377 -2.84 22.38 -19.73
C GLU A 377 -2.81 20.89 -19.34
N ASP A 378 -1.65 20.40 -18.91
CA ASP A 378 -1.42 19.01 -18.51
C ASP A 378 -1.70 18.76 -17.00
N ALA A 379 -2.26 19.75 -16.30
CA ALA A 379 -2.48 19.74 -14.85
C ALA A 379 -3.31 18.56 -14.34
N HIS A 380 -4.21 18.01 -15.17
CA HIS A 380 -5.10 16.91 -14.81
C HIS A 380 -4.66 15.55 -15.37
N ILE A 381 -3.43 15.46 -15.87
CA ILE A 381 -2.82 14.19 -16.26
C ILE A 381 -2.41 13.42 -15.00
N HIS A 382 -2.86 12.18 -14.91
CA HIS A 382 -2.46 11.26 -13.85
C HIS A 382 -2.18 9.86 -14.41
N ALA A 383 -1.31 9.11 -13.73
CA ALA A 383 -0.99 7.74 -14.13
C ALA A 383 -2.15 6.79 -13.82
N ARG A 384 -2.23 5.64 -14.52
CA ARG A 384 -3.10 4.54 -14.09
C ARG A 384 -2.84 4.21 -12.61
N PRO A 385 -3.86 4.21 -11.74
CA PRO A 385 -3.69 3.98 -10.31
C PRO A 385 -2.96 2.68 -9.98
N ILE A 386 -2.11 2.73 -8.96
CA ILE A 386 -1.41 1.55 -8.45
C ILE A 386 -2.35 0.77 -7.52
N GLU A 387 -2.56 -0.53 -7.79
CA GLU A 387 -3.26 -1.44 -6.88
C GLU A 387 -2.41 -1.66 -5.61
N LEU A 388 -2.62 -0.82 -4.60
CA LEU A 388 -1.95 -0.92 -3.31
C LEU A 388 -2.80 -1.67 -2.28
N PRO A 389 -2.18 -2.48 -1.40
CA PRO A 389 -2.90 -3.18 -0.34
C PRO A 389 -3.46 -2.21 0.71
N THR A 390 -4.62 -2.56 1.27
CA THR A 390 -5.28 -1.77 2.31
C THR A 390 -4.58 -1.91 3.67
N SER A 391 -4.34 -0.77 4.32
CA SER A 391 -3.71 -0.69 5.64
C SER A 391 -4.71 -1.00 6.76
N VAL A 392 -4.74 -2.26 7.18
CA VAL A 392 -5.72 -2.76 8.18
C VAL A 392 -5.19 -2.76 9.61
N PHE A 393 -3.90 -3.01 9.81
CA PHE A 393 -3.30 -3.10 11.14
C PHE A 393 -3.13 -1.70 11.73
N GLY A 394 -3.70 -1.45 12.91
CA GLY A 394 -3.73 -0.12 13.53
C GLY A 394 -3.11 -0.09 14.92
N LEU A 395 -2.45 1.02 15.26
CA LEU A 395 -2.01 1.34 16.61
C LEU A 395 -2.45 2.77 16.97
N ALA A 396 -3.09 2.94 18.12
CA ALA A 396 -3.30 4.28 18.68
C ALA A 396 -1.95 4.79 19.21
N VAL A 397 -1.58 6.00 18.79
CA VAL A 397 -0.29 6.62 19.10
C VAL A 397 -0.50 7.92 19.90
N GLN A 398 0.33 8.12 20.92
CA GLN A 398 0.34 9.35 21.72
C GLN A 398 1.79 9.76 22.01
N PRO A 399 2.13 11.07 21.97
CA PRO A 399 3.46 11.49 22.36
C PRO A 399 3.66 11.24 23.86
N ARG A 400 4.78 10.62 24.23
CA ARG A 400 5.12 10.37 25.64
C ARG A 400 5.29 11.67 26.42
N LYS A 401 5.75 12.74 25.76
CA LYS A 401 5.91 14.07 26.32
C LYS A 401 4.74 14.96 25.92
N ARG A 402 4.05 15.55 26.91
CA ARG A 402 3.02 16.58 26.67
C ARG A 402 3.62 17.79 25.95
N GLY A 403 2.92 18.33 24.95
CA GLY A 403 3.37 19.46 24.14
C GLY A 403 4.02 19.08 22.80
N ASP A 404 4.29 17.79 22.55
CA ASP A 404 4.83 17.30 21.28
C ASP A 404 3.72 16.94 20.25
N GLU A 405 2.45 17.29 20.50
CA GLU A 405 1.31 16.94 19.63
C GLU A 405 1.45 17.53 18.22
N GLN A 406 1.87 18.79 18.10
CA GLN A 406 2.11 19.41 16.79
C GLN A 406 3.26 18.72 16.04
N ARG A 407 4.36 18.42 16.75
CA ARG A 407 5.52 17.71 16.17
C ARG A 407 5.15 16.30 15.70
N LEU A 408 4.28 15.62 16.44
CA LEU A 408 3.72 14.33 16.05
C LEU A 408 2.93 14.47 14.75
N SER A 409 1.99 15.41 14.68
CA SER A 409 1.19 15.66 13.47
C SER A 409 2.09 15.95 12.25
N ASP A 410 3.06 16.86 12.39
CA ASP A 410 3.99 17.22 11.32
C ASP A 410 4.84 16.02 10.85
N ALA A 411 5.31 15.19 11.78
CA ALA A 411 6.10 14.00 11.45
C ALA A 411 5.25 12.92 10.77
N LEU A 412 4.03 12.68 11.26
CA LEU A 412 3.12 11.70 10.66
C LEU A 412 2.76 12.10 9.22
N HIS A 413 2.47 13.37 8.95
CA HIS A 413 2.18 13.85 7.58
C HIS A 413 3.36 13.63 6.62
N LYS A 414 4.60 13.79 7.10
CA LYS A 414 5.79 13.48 6.29
C LYS A 414 5.90 11.99 6.00
N LEU A 415 5.69 11.15 7.01
CA LEU A 415 5.75 9.69 6.85
C LEU A 415 4.68 9.16 5.90
N THR A 416 3.44 9.66 5.98
CA THR A 416 2.37 9.27 5.03
C THR A 416 2.61 9.78 3.61
N ALA A 417 3.39 10.83 3.43
CA ALA A 417 3.77 11.31 2.09
C ALA A 417 4.86 10.45 1.44
N GLU A 418 5.61 9.68 2.23
CA GLU A 418 6.64 8.75 1.74
C GLU A 418 6.12 7.33 1.48
N ASP A 419 5.14 6.89 2.28
CA ASP A 419 4.56 5.54 2.19
C ASP A 419 3.06 5.62 1.88
N PRO A 420 2.62 5.26 0.65
CA PRO A 420 1.21 5.31 0.27
C PRO A 420 0.34 4.26 0.98
N CYS A 421 0.95 3.29 1.67
CA CYS A 421 0.29 2.28 2.49
C CYS A 421 0.30 2.63 3.99
N LEU A 422 0.70 3.84 4.38
CA LEU A 422 0.58 4.34 5.74
C LEU A 422 -0.57 5.34 5.81
N ARG A 423 -1.52 5.12 6.74
CA ARG A 423 -2.70 6.00 6.91
C ARG A 423 -2.82 6.49 8.33
N ILE A 424 -3.28 7.73 8.48
CA ILE A 424 -3.61 8.33 9.78
C ILE A 424 -5.14 8.44 9.87
N GLU A 425 -5.70 7.97 10.96
CA GLU A 425 -7.11 8.11 11.28
C GLU A 425 -7.25 8.80 12.64
N HIS A 426 -8.20 9.73 12.75
CA HIS A 426 -8.55 10.33 14.04
C HIS A 426 -9.89 9.77 14.52
N VAL A 427 -9.85 9.01 15.62
CA VAL A 427 -11.03 8.43 16.26
C VAL A 427 -11.59 9.45 17.25
N ALA A 428 -12.52 10.28 16.79
CA ALA A 428 -13.06 11.41 17.55
C ALA A 428 -13.66 11.02 18.92
N GLN A 429 -14.25 9.82 19.03
CA GLN A 429 -14.88 9.35 20.27
C GLN A 429 -13.89 9.16 21.42
N ALA A 430 -12.77 8.50 21.11
CA ALA A 430 -11.70 8.26 22.07
C ALA A 430 -10.69 9.41 22.09
N ASN A 431 -10.83 10.39 21.19
CA ASN A 431 -9.86 11.42 20.89
C ASN A 431 -8.46 10.81 20.65
N GLU A 432 -8.41 9.74 19.84
CA GLU A 432 -7.20 8.97 19.57
C GLU A 432 -6.73 9.21 18.14
N THR A 433 -5.42 9.33 17.96
CA THR A 433 -4.79 9.27 16.64
C THR A 433 -4.35 7.83 16.41
N VAL A 434 -4.87 7.20 15.37
CA VAL A 434 -4.59 5.82 14.99
C VAL A 434 -3.74 5.81 13.73
N LEU A 435 -2.57 5.20 13.83
CA LEU A 435 -1.69 4.94 12.70
C LEU A 435 -2.01 3.55 12.14
N ARG A 436 -2.32 3.47 10.84
CA ARG A 436 -2.61 2.22 10.14
C ARG A 436 -1.53 1.88 9.12
N GLY A 437 -1.08 0.62 9.15
CA GLY A 437 -0.09 0.07 8.22
C GLY A 437 -0.50 -1.31 7.73
N LEU A 438 0.38 -1.92 6.93
CA LEU A 438 0.15 -3.25 6.35
C LEU A 438 0.31 -4.40 7.34
N GLY A 439 1.00 -4.16 8.45
CA GLY A 439 1.23 -5.15 9.49
C GLY A 439 2.05 -4.60 10.65
N GLU A 440 2.32 -5.49 11.61
CA GLU A 440 3.06 -5.14 12.83
C GLU A 440 4.50 -4.69 12.52
N MET A 441 5.18 -5.37 11.60
CA MET A 441 6.57 -5.04 11.28
C MET A 441 6.65 -3.68 10.59
N HIS A 442 5.70 -3.38 9.70
CA HIS A 442 5.56 -2.06 9.08
C HIS A 442 5.47 -0.97 10.17
N LEU A 443 4.46 -1.03 11.05
CA LEU A 443 4.28 0.02 12.06
C LEU A 443 5.45 0.09 13.05
N ARG A 444 6.08 -1.04 13.39
CA ARG A 444 7.29 -1.05 14.22
C ARG A 444 8.42 -0.26 13.58
N THR A 445 8.67 -0.44 12.28
CA THR A 445 9.66 0.33 11.52
C THR A 445 9.30 1.82 11.52
N VAL A 446 8.02 2.18 11.36
CA VAL A 446 7.59 3.58 11.41
C VAL A 446 7.87 4.19 12.79
N LEU A 447 7.53 3.51 13.87
CA LEU A 447 7.78 3.97 15.25
C LEU A 447 9.29 4.13 15.53
N GLU A 448 10.11 3.19 15.07
CA GLU A 448 11.56 3.28 15.18
C GLU A 448 12.13 4.47 14.38
N LYS A 449 11.59 4.74 13.19
CA LYS A 449 11.92 5.95 12.41
C LYS A 449 11.53 7.23 13.15
N MET A 450 10.38 7.25 13.83
CA MET A 450 9.96 8.39 14.66
C MET A 450 10.92 8.65 15.83
N SER A 451 11.33 7.61 16.55
CA SER A 451 12.32 7.75 17.63
C SER A 451 13.70 8.15 17.10
N SER A 452 14.21 7.44 16.10
CA SER A 452 15.59 7.60 15.62
C SER A 452 15.82 8.87 14.80
N GLN A 453 14.92 9.20 13.87
CA GLN A 453 15.08 10.31 12.93
C GLN A 453 14.40 11.59 13.43
N TYR A 454 13.16 11.48 13.93
CA TYR A 454 12.36 12.64 14.37
C TYR A 454 12.54 12.98 15.86
N LYS A 455 13.23 12.11 16.63
CA LYS A 455 13.45 12.25 18.07
C LYS A 455 12.12 12.43 18.83
N LEU A 456 11.14 11.62 18.45
CA LEU A 456 9.81 11.56 19.06
C LEU A 456 9.55 10.16 19.61
N GLU A 457 9.43 10.09 20.94
CA GLU A 457 9.06 8.87 21.66
C GLU A 457 7.55 8.80 21.81
N LEU A 458 6.95 7.71 21.35
CA LEU A 458 5.50 7.50 21.37
C LEU A 458 5.14 6.33 22.28
N ASP A 459 4.06 6.50 23.04
CA ASP A 459 3.39 5.37 23.69
C ASP A 459 2.30 4.85 22.74
N THR A 460 2.17 3.53 22.64
CA THR A 460 1.25 2.86 21.71
C THR A 460 0.31 1.91 22.42
N ARG A 461 -0.91 1.77 21.92
CA ARG A 461 -1.89 0.77 22.38
C ARG A 461 -2.80 0.30 21.24
N PRO A 462 -3.49 -0.85 21.37
CA PRO A 462 -4.55 -1.23 20.45
C PRO A 462 -5.59 -0.10 20.30
N PRO A 463 -6.04 0.22 19.07
CA PRO A 463 -7.07 1.23 18.84
C PRO A 463 -8.37 0.90 19.57
N SER A 464 -9.04 1.93 20.10
CA SER A 464 -10.34 1.76 20.72
C SER A 464 -11.39 1.27 19.70
N ILE A 465 -12.22 0.32 20.11
CA ILE A 465 -13.32 -0.19 19.28
C ILE A 465 -14.48 0.81 19.36
N PRO A 466 -15.03 1.28 18.22
CA PRO A 466 -16.07 2.32 18.21
C PRO A 466 -17.45 1.72 18.54
N TYR A 467 -17.64 1.23 19.77
CA TYR A 467 -18.94 0.78 20.28
C TYR A 467 -19.98 1.92 20.24
N ARG A 468 -21.25 1.54 20.24
CA ARG A 468 -22.38 2.48 20.31
C ARG A 468 -23.36 2.04 21.38
N GLU A 469 -24.26 2.93 21.77
CA GLU A 469 -25.41 2.59 22.60
C GLU A 469 -26.71 2.84 21.85
N THR A 470 -27.76 2.15 22.26
CA THR A 470 -29.10 2.31 21.72
C THR A 470 -30.11 1.78 22.72
N ILE A 471 -31.41 1.95 22.45
CA ILE A 471 -32.48 1.43 23.31
C ILE A 471 -33.15 0.21 22.66
N ALA A 472 -33.64 -0.71 23.49
CA ALA A 472 -34.38 -1.89 23.03
C ALA A 472 -35.89 -1.78 23.27
N ALA A 473 -36.35 -0.83 24.10
CA ALA A 473 -37.75 -0.63 24.43
C ALA A 473 -38.13 0.85 24.40
N LYS A 474 -39.42 1.12 24.18
CA LYS A 474 -39.98 2.46 24.33
C LYS A 474 -40.03 2.84 25.81
N ALA A 475 -39.78 4.10 26.13
CA ALA A 475 -39.88 4.61 27.49
C ALA A 475 -40.31 6.06 27.53
N GLU A 476 -40.81 6.50 28.68
CA GLU A 476 -41.12 7.89 28.95
C GLU A 476 -40.20 8.43 30.05
N GLY A 477 -39.80 9.68 29.88
CA GLY A 477 -38.94 10.39 30.80
C GLY A 477 -39.53 11.75 31.14
N HIS A 478 -39.29 12.18 32.36
CA HIS A 478 -39.73 13.48 32.82
C HIS A 478 -38.66 14.14 33.68
N SER A 479 -38.58 15.46 33.61
CA SER A 479 -37.77 16.21 34.57
C SER A 479 -38.30 17.62 34.77
N ARG A 480 -38.28 18.05 36.03
CA ARG A 480 -38.58 19.41 36.45
C ARG A 480 -37.30 20.05 37.00
N HIS A 481 -36.79 21.03 36.28
CA HIS A 481 -35.67 21.87 36.73
C HIS A 481 -36.22 23.12 37.41
N LYS A 482 -35.94 23.27 38.70
CA LYS A 482 -36.29 24.46 39.49
C LYS A 482 -35.08 24.89 40.33
N LYS A 483 -34.52 26.08 40.07
CA LYS A 483 -33.44 26.67 40.88
C LYS A 483 -33.87 28.03 41.42
N GLN A 484 -33.91 28.15 42.74
CA GLN A 484 -34.21 29.36 43.50
C GLN A 484 -33.04 29.65 44.45
N THR A 485 -31.87 29.96 43.92
CA THR A 485 -30.77 30.55 44.71
C THR A 485 -30.56 31.99 44.24
N GLY A 486 -29.97 32.86 45.08
CA GLY A 486 -30.06 34.34 45.08
C GLY A 486 -29.74 35.16 43.81
N GLY A 487 -29.68 34.55 42.63
CA GLY A 487 -29.78 35.21 41.31
C GLY A 487 -31.15 35.01 40.65
N ALA A 488 -31.21 35.23 39.34
CA ALA A 488 -32.46 35.14 38.58
C ALA A 488 -32.95 33.69 38.44
N GLY A 489 -34.21 33.44 38.81
CA GLY A 489 -34.83 32.11 38.86
C GLY A 489 -34.72 31.31 37.57
N GLN A 490 -34.76 29.99 37.72
CA GLN A 490 -34.77 29.02 36.61
C GLN A 490 -35.91 28.03 36.79
N PHE A 491 -36.75 27.89 35.76
CA PHE A 491 -37.85 26.94 35.71
C PHE A 491 -38.02 26.31 34.32
N GLY A 492 -38.07 24.99 34.25
CA GLY A 492 -38.48 24.25 33.06
C GLY A 492 -38.91 22.83 33.44
N GLU A 493 -40.01 22.36 32.88
CA GLU A 493 -40.48 20.99 33.03
C GLU A 493 -40.68 20.39 31.63
N VAL A 494 -40.11 19.21 31.40
CA VAL A 494 -40.13 18.54 30.09
C VAL A 494 -40.60 17.10 30.27
N PHE A 495 -41.56 16.68 29.44
CA PHE A 495 -41.99 15.30 29.27
C PHE A 495 -41.63 14.83 27.86
N LEU A 496 -40.94 13.71 27.78
CA LEU A 496 -40.54 13.11 26.51
C LEU A 496 -40.82 11.61 26.46
N LYS A 497 -40.98 11.09 25.25
CA LYS A 497 -40.98 9.65 24.95
C LYS A 497 -39.79 9.35 24.07
N ILE A 498 -39.19 8.18 24.27
CA ILE A 498 -38.12 7.69 23.42
C ILE A 498 -38.50 6.36 22.80
N GLU A 499 -38.15 6.19 21.54
CA GLU A 499 -38.46 4.99 20.77
C GLU A 499 -37.24 4.55 19.95
N PRO A 500 -36.97 3.23 19.85
CA PRO A 500 -35.89 2.74 19.01
C PRO A 500 -36.22 2.96 17.53
N LEU A 501 -35.21 3.34 16.77
CA LEU A 501 -35.26 3.37 15.32
C LEU A 501 -34.60 2.12 14.72
N ALA A 502 -34.79 1.92 13.42
CA ALA A 502 -34.03 0.91 12.68
C ALA A 502 -32.53 1.22 12.74
N ARG A 503 -31.70 0.16 12.65
CA ARG A 503 -30.24 0.29 12.68
C ARG A 503 -29.76 1.17 11.53
N GLY A 504 -28.93 2.16 11.83
CA GLY A 504 -28.41 3.12 10.86
C GLY A 504 -29.33 4.31 10.57
N ALA A 505 -30.50 4.41 11.23
CA ALA A 505 -31.40 5.55 11.09
C ALA A 505 -30.90 6.81 11.83
N GLY A 506 -29.95 6.66 12.75
CA GLY A 506 -29.34 7.79 13.45
C GLY A 506 -30.22 8.37 14.54
N PHE A 507 -30.36 9.69 14.59
CA PHE A 507 -31.10 10.39 15.66
C PHE A 507 -32.21 11.27 15.07
N GLU A 508 -33.41 11.16 15.65
CA GLU A 508 -34.57 11.96 15.27
C GLU A 508 -35.16 12.67 16.49
N PHE A 509 -35.39 13.98 16.38
CA PHE A 509 -36.06 14.78 17.40
C PHE A 509 -37.39 15.29 16.85
N VAL A 510 -38.48 15.03 17.58
CA VAL A 510 -39.84 15.36 17.17
C VAL A 510 -40.50 16.24 18.24
N ASP A 511 -40.94 17.42 17.83
CA ASP A 511 -41.82 18.27 18.63
C ASP A 511 -43.28 17.87 18.40
N SER A 512 -43.97 17.50 19.48
CA SER A 512 -45.40 17.20 19.51
C SER A 512 -46.10 17.94 20.66
N VAL A 513 -45.50 19.01 21.17
CA VAL A 513 -46.06 19.84 22.24
C VAL A 513 -47.33 20.55 21.75
N LYS A 514 -48.42 20.46 22.52
CA LYS A 514 -49.70 21.10 22.20
C LYS A 514 -50.00 22.23 23.20
N GLY A 515 -50.72 23.25 22.74
CA GLY A 515 -51.25 24.31 23.61
C GLY A 515 -50.20 25.24 24.23
N GLY A 516 -48.96 25.26 23.72
CA GLY A 516 -47.91 26.17 24.19
C GLY A 516 -47.34 25.84 25.58
N ALA A 517 -47.50 24.60 26.05
CA ALA A 517 -47.02 24.15 27.36
C ALA A 517 -45.49 24.39 27.54
N ILE A 518 -44.74 24.22 26.46
CA ILE A 518 -43.38 24.73 26.27
C ILE A 518 -43.43 25.75 25.13
N PRO A 519 -43.03 27.02 25.34
CA PRO A 519 -42.88 27.99 24.26
C PRO A 519 -41.89 27.50 23.18
N ASN A 520 -42.24 27.65 21.90
CA ASN A 520 -41.45 27.17 20.76
C ASN A 520 -39.98 27.63 20.78
N GLN A 521 -39.71 28.81 21.34
CA GLN A 521 -38.35 29.35 21.48
C GLN A 521 -37.42 28.48 22.35
N PHE A 522 -37.97 27.66 23.26
CA PHE A 522 -37.20 26.80 24.17
C PHE A 522 -37.07 25.35 23.69
N ILE A 523 -37.78 24.95 22.63
CA ILE A 523 -37.69 23.60 22.04
C ILE A 523 -36.26 23.29 21.56
N PRO A 524 -35.54 24.21 20.86
CA PRO A 524 -34.14 23.97 20.49
C PRO A 524 -33.23 23.75 21.71
N SER A 525 -33.54 24.37 22.85
CA SER A 525 -32.79 24.24 24.10
C SER A 525 -33.01 22.86 24.73
N VAL A 526 -34.24 22.33 24.66
CA VAL A 526 -34.55 20.93 25.03
C VAL A 526 -33.76 19.96 24.15
N GLU A 527 -33.82 20.14 22.82
CA GLU A 527 -33.07 19.30 21.87
C GLU A 527 -31.56 19.34 22.13
N LYS A 528 -31.00 20.53 22.39
CA LYS A 528 -29.58 20.69 22.77
C LYS A 528 -29.24 19.90 24.03
N GLY A 529 -30.14 19.87 25.02
CA GLY A 529 -30.00 19.06 26.22
C GLY A 529 -29.97 17.56 25.95
N VAL A 530 -30.84 17.09 25.04
CA VAL A 530 -30.88 15.69 24.57
C VAL A 530 -29.61 15.33 23.81
N ARG A 531 -29.20 16.15 22.83
CA ARG A 531 -28.00 15.93 22.01
C ARG A 531 -26.73 15.84 22.87
N GLY A 532 -26.63 16.63 23.93
CA GLY A 532 -25.50 16.55 24.87
C GLY A 532 -25.41 15.25 25.67
N VAL A 533 -26.44 14.40 25.67
CA VAL A 533 -26.38 13.02 26.22
C VAL A 533 -26.04 12.01 25.13
N LEU A 534 -26.43 12.27 23.87
CA LEU A 534 -26.15 11.36 22.76
C LEU A 534 -24.65 11.11 22.63
N ASP A 535 -23.81 12.13 22.79
CA ASP A 535 -22.36 11.98 22.65
C ASP A 535 -21.70 11.33 23.87
N SER A 536 -22.21 11.59 25.08
CA SER A 536 -21.63 11.08 26.33
C SER A 536 -22.02 9.64 26.66
N GLY A 537 -23.04 9.11 25.98
CA GLY A 537 -23.63 7.81 26.31
C GLY A 537 -24.38 7.81 27.64
N PHE A 538 -24.89 6.63 28.02
CA PHE A 538 -25.66 6.42 29.25
C PHE A 538 -25.20 5.18 30.04
N LEU A 539 -24.94 4.08 29.35
CA LEU A 539 -24.71 2.77 29.95
C LEU A 539 -23.23 2.46 30.16
N ALA A 540 -22.42 2.60 29.11
CA ALA A 540 -20.97 2.35 29.12
C ALA A 540 -20.17 3.56 28.58
N GLY A 541 -20.84 4.69 28.34
CA GLY A 541 -20.22 5.94 27.89
C GLY A 541 -19.96 6.00 26.40
N TYR A 542 -20.66 5.20 25.59
CA TYR A 542 -20.53 5.25 24.14
C TYR A 542 -21.68 6.04 23.51
N PRO A 543 -21.46 6.68 22.34
CA PRO A 543 -22.49 7.51 21.77
C PRO A 543 -23.75 6.74 21.42
N LEU A 544 -24.90 7.33 21.73
CA LEU A 544 -26.23 6.80 21.47
C LEU A 544 -26.62 7.02 20.00
N GLN A 545 -27.20 5.99 19.38
CA GLN A 545 -27.74 6.05 18.03
C GLN A 545 -29.03 5.22 17.89
N ASP A 546 -29.70 5.41 16.76
CA ASP A 546 -30.95 4.76 16.39
C ASP A 546 -32.07 5.03 17.41
N ILE A 547 -32.26 6.31 17.76
CA ILE A 547 -33.25 6.74 18.76
C ILE A 547 -34.06 7.92 18.22
N ARG A 548 -35.37 7.82 18.37
CA ARG A 548 -36.30 8.93 18.23
C ARG A 548 -36.67 9.48 19.60
N VAL A 549 -36.58 10.79 19.78
CA VAL A 549 -37.02 11.50 20.97
C VAL A 549 -38.20 12.40 20.62
N ILE A 550 -39.33 12.19 21.29
CA ILE A 550 -40.59 12.91 21.05
C ILE A 550 -40.91 13.73 22.30
N VAL A 551 -40.81 15.05 22.20
CA VAL A 551 -41.26 15.95 23.29
C VAL A 551 -42.74 16.21 23.10
N TYR A 552 -43.57 15.87 24.08
CA TYR A 552 -45.02 15.91 23.94
C TYR A 552 -45.73 16.82 24.94
N ASP A 553 -45.08 17.15 26.06
CA ASP A 553 -45.64 18.03 27.09
C ASP A 553 -44.54 18.69 27.93
N GLY A 554 -44.90 19.68 28.73
CA GLY A 554 -44.00 20.38 29.64
C GLY A 554 -44.68 21.50 30.41
N LYS A 555 -43.91 22.25 31.19
CA LYS A 555 -44.40 23.47 31.83
C LYS A 555 -43.34 24.57 31.77
N SER A 556 -43.83 25.79 31.59
CA SER A 556 -43.04 27.02 31.65
C SER A 556 -43.54 27.95 32.76
N HIS A 557 -42.70 28.88 33.16
CA HIS A 557 -43.04 29.97 34.07
C HIS A 557 -42.74 31.30 33.38
N PRO A 558 -43.66 32.29 33.39
CA PRO A 558 -43.51 33.53 32.61
C PRO A 558 -42.22 34.30 32.87
N VAL A 559 -41.65 34.20 34.08
CA VAL A 559 -40.49 34.99 34.51
C VAL A 559 -39.23 34.15 34.68
N ASP A 560 -39.37 32.89 35.08
CA ASP A 560 -38.23 32.05 35.47
C ASP A 560 -37.80 31.07 34.37
N SER A 561 -38.55 30.95 33.28
CA SER A 561 -38.18 30.08 32.16
C SER A 561 -37.07 30.66 31.30
N LYS A 562 -36.00 29.89 31.13
CA LYS A 562 -34.78 30.24 30.39
C LYS A 562 -34.25 29.04 29.62
N ASP A 563 -33.47 29.28 28.58
CA ASP A 563 -32.81 28.24 27.78
C ASP A 563 -32.06 27.21 28.61
N VAL A 564 -31.27 27.67 29.59
CA VAL A 564 -30.48 26.78 30.47
C VAL A 564 -31.40 25.85 31.27
N ALA A 565 -32.58 26.31 31.69
CA ALA A 565 -33.51 25.50 32.46
C ALA A 565 -34.13 24.38 31.61
N PHE A 566 -34.53 24.69 30.37
CA PHE A 566 -35.09 23.70 29.43
C PHE A 566 -34.02 22.75 28.87
N MET A 567 -32.78 23.22 28.70
CA MET A 567 -31.65 22.37 28.36
C MET A 567 -31.35 21.36 29.47
N SER A 568 -31.29 21.80 30.74
CA SER A 568 -31.11 20.90 31.88
C SER A 568 -32.29 19.95 32.07
N ALA A 569 -33.53 20.44 31.93
CA ALA A 569 -34.73 19.61 32.03
C ALA A 569 -34.79 18.56 30.91
N GLY A 570 -34.50 18.93 29.66
CA GLY A 570 -34.42 18.01 28.53
C GLY A 570 -33.36 16.93 28.73
N ARG A 571 -32.15 17.32 29.15
CA ARG A 571 -31.06 16.38 29.51
C ARG A 571 -31.51 15.37 30.56
N LYS A 572 -32.05 15.85 31.69
CA LYS A 572 -32.47 14.98 32.81
C LYS A 572 -33.68 14.11 32.46
N ALA A 573 -34.63 14.63 31.69
CA ALA A 573 -35.78 13.84 31.22
C ALA A 573 -35.34 12.71 30.29
N PHE A 574 -34.34 12.96 29.44
CA PHE A 574 -33.81 11.93 28.55
C PHE A 574 -33.05 10.83 29.33
N LEU A 575 -32.24 11.21 30.32
CA LEU A 575 -31.59 10.25 31.24
C LEU A 575 -32.61 9.39 32.01
N ASP A 576 -33.71 9.99 32.50
CA ASP A 576 -34.81 9.26 33.15
C ASP A 576 -35.48 8.25 32.20
N ALA A 577 -35.68 8.62 30.94
CA ALA A 577 -36.22 7.72 29.93
C ALA A 577 -35.25 6.56 29.61
N LEU A 578 -33.96 6.85 29.41
CA LEU A 578 -32.93 5.85 29.10
C LEU A 578 -32.83 4.77 30.19
N GLY A 579 -32.95 5.15 31.47
CA GLY A 579 -32.99 4.19 32.59
C GLY A 579 -34.14 3.17 32.53
N LYS A 580 -35.20 3.46 31.77
CA LYS A 580 -36.39 2.59 31.63
C LYS A 580 -36.45 1.90 30.25
N ALA A 581 -35.63 2.31 29.30
CA ALA A 581 -35.71 1.92 27.89
C ALA A 581 -34.91 0.67 27.50
N ARG A 582 -34.32 -0.03 28.48
CA ARG A 582 -33.41 -1.16 28.26
C ARG A 582 -32.28 -0.77 27.29
N THR A 583 -31.46 0.20 27.69
CA THR A 583 -30.27 0.57 26.91
C THR A 583 -29.33 -0.62 26.76
N ILE A 584 -28.80 -0.82 25.56
CA ILE A 584 -27.86 -1.90 25.21
C ILE A 584 -26.65 -1.31 24.49
N VAL A 585 -25.55 -2.06 24.52
CA VAL A 585 -24.34 -1.73 23.74
C VAL A 585 -24.42 -2.42 22.38
N LEU A 586 -23.98 -1.72 21.35
CA LEU A 586 -23.77 -2.23 20.00
C LEU A 586 -22.28 -2.35 19.70
N GLU A 587 -21.90 -3.45 19.07
CA GLU A 587 -20.55 -3.67 18.56
C GLU A 587 -20.52 -3.52 17.02
N PRO A 588 -19.41 -3.02 16.45
CA PRO A 588 -19.25 -2.91 15.02
C PRO A 588 -18.97 -4.28 14.40
N ILE A 589 -19.77 -4.66 13.41
CA ILE A 589 -19.54 -5.79 12.52
C ILE A 589 -18.86 -5.30 11.25
N VAL A 590 -17.83 -6.03 10.82
CA VAL A 590 -17.09 -5.75 9.60
C VAL A 590 -17.29 -6.87 8.57
N ASN A 591 -17.32 -6.49 7.30
CA ASN A 591 -17.11 -7.43 6.20
C ASN A 591 -15.63 -7.75 6.15
N VAL A 592 -15.26 -9.02 6.19
CA VAL A 592 -13.88 -9.51 6.13
C VAL A 592 -13.72 -10.29 4.83
N GLU A 593 -12.73 -9.90 4.04
CA GLU A 593 -12.30 -10.62 2.85
C GLU A 593 -10.92 -11.24 3.11
N ILE A 594 -10.79 -12.55 2.94
CA ILE A 594 -9.54 -13.29 3.18
C ILE A 594 -9.14 -13.98 1.90
N LEU A 595 -7.90 -13.78 1.46
CA LEU A 595 -7.29 -14.48 0.34
C LEU A 595 -6.18 -15.39 0.86
N ALA A 596 -6.26 -16.70 0.61
CA ALA A 596 -5.33 -17.69 1.14
C ALA A 596 -5.23 -18.93 0.24
N PRO A 597 -4.24 -19.83 0.46
CA PRO A 597 -4.19 -21.12 -0.23
C PRO A 597 -5.44 -21.96 0.05
N GLU A 598 -5.95 -22.61 -0.98
CA GLU A 598 -7.17 -23.44 -0.91
C GLU A 598 -7.06 -24.57 0.13
N GLU A 599 -5.86 -25.15 0.27
CA GLU A 599 -5.55 -26.20 1.26
C GLU A 599 -5.79 -25.77 2.72
N ARG A 600 -5.77 -24.45 2.98
CA ARG A 600 -5.94 -23.87 4.32
C ARG A 600 -7.35 -23.36 4.60
N MET A 601 -8.28 -23.54 3.66
CA MET A 601 -9.66 -23.06 3.80
C MET A 601 -10.34 -23.57 5.08
N GLY A 602 -10.18 -24.86 5.40
CA GLY A 602 -10.79 -25.47 6.59
C GLY A 602 -10.28 -24.87 7.91
N ASP A 603 -8.97 -24.67 8.02
CA ASP A 603 -8.33 -24.07 9.20
C ASP A 603 -8.80 -22.62 9.40
N ILE A 604 -8.88 -21.84 8.31
CA ILE A 604 -9.35 -20.44 8.34
C ILE A 604 -10.83 -20.38 8.73
N ALA A 605 -11.65 -21.27 8.17
CA ALA A 605 -13.08 -21.34 8.51
C ALA A 605 -13.30 -21.67 9.98
N GLY A 606 -12.48 -22.57 10.54
CA GLY A 606 -12.48 -22.91 11.96
C GLY A 606 -12.10 -21.72 12.84
N GLU A 607 -11.05 -20.98 12.47
CA GLU A 607 -10.61 -19.78 13.21
C GLU A 607 -11.69 -18.69 13.21
N LEU A 608 -12.29 -18.39 12.06
CA LEU A 608 -13.40 -17.42 11.98
C LEU A 608 -14.59 -17.85 12.83
N SER A 609 -15.02 -19.10 12.71
CA SER A 609 -16.19 -19.61 13.44
C SER A 609 -15.95 -19.62 14.96
N GLY A 610 -14.72 -19.89 15.41
CA GLY A 610 -14.32 -19.80 16.82
C GLY A 610 -14.39 -18.38 17.38
N HIS A 611 -14.31 -17.38 16.51
CA HIS A 611 -14.26 -15.95 16.83
C HIS A 611 -15.52 -15.19 16.38
N ARG A 612 -16.69 -15.86 16.44
CA ARG A 612 -18.01 -15.30 16.08
C ARG A 612 -18.12 -14.80 14.63
N GLY A 613 -17.19 -15.20 13.77
CA GLY A 613 -17.22 -14.96 12.34
C GLY A 613 -18.28 -15.82 11.64
N GLN A 614 -19.02 -15.22 10.72
CA GLN A 614 -20.01 -15.88 9.89
C GLN A 614 -19.57 -15.84 8.43
N ILE A 615 -19.22 -16.98 7.87
CA ILE A 615 -18.84 -17.10 6.47
C ILE A 615 -20.08 -16.86 5.60
N LYS A 616 -19.98 -15.92 4.66
CA LYS A 616 -21.02 -15.60 3.68
C LYS A 616 -20.84 -16.39 2.39
N GLY A 617 -19.60 -16.67 2.02
CA GLY A 617 -19.29 -17.44 0.83
C GLY A 617 -17.79 -17.60 0.64
N SER A 618 -17.43 -18.40 -0.36
CA SER A 618 -16.06 -18.58 -0.81
C SER A 618 -16.03 -18.67 -2.32
N ASP A 619 -15.07 -17.99 -2.93
CA ASP A 619 -14.79 -18.04 -4.36
C ASP A 619 -13.37 -18.52 -4.58
N SER A 620 -13.09 -19.13 -5.74
CA SER A 620 -11.72 -19.53 -6.11
C SER A 620 -11.25 -18.63 -7.24
N PRO A 621 -10.76 -17.41 -6.94
CA PRO A 621 -10.43 -16.41 -7.97
C PRO A 621 -9.32 -16.88 -8.91
N ARG A 622 -8.48 -17.83 -8.47
CA ARG A 622 -7.37 -18.43 -9.22
C ARG A 622 -7.12 -19.87 -8.75
N PRO A 623 -6.54 -20.74 -9.59
CA PRO A 623 -6.15 -22.09 -9.18
C PRO A 623 -5.29 -22.09 -7.90
N GLY A 624 -5.64 -22.93 -6.93
CA GLY A 624 -4.93 -23.08 -5.65
C GLY A 624 -5.12 -21.94 -4.65
N THR A 625 -5.92 -20.92 -4.98
CA THR A 625 -6.24 -19.81 -4.07
C THR A 625 -7.74 -19.73 -3.82
N VAL A 626 -8.12 -19.54 -2.57
CA VAL A 626 -9.49 -19.29 -2.14
C VAL A 626 -9.63 -17.87 -1.59
N GLN A 627 -10.74 -17.22 -1.94
CA GLN A 627 -11.22 -16.00 -1.33
C GLN A 627 -12.41 -16.35 -0.43
N ILE A 628 -12.36 -15.97 0.85
CA ILE A 628 -13.42 -16.20 1.84
C ILE A 628 -14.00 -14.86 2.25
N ASN A 629 -15.31 -14.71 2.08
CA ASN A 629 -16.06 -13.53 2.52
C ASN A 629 -16.81 -13.87 3.81
N ALA A 630 -16.64 -13.08 4.86
CA ALA A 630 -17.25 -13.30 6.17
C ALA A 630 -17.72 -11.99 6.83
N LEU A 631 -18.64 -12.10 7.78
CA LEU A 631 -18.93 -11.04 8.75
C LEU A 631 -18.30 -11.40 10.08
N ALA A 632 -17.61 -10.48 10.73
CA ALA A 632 -17.09 -10.71 12.08
C ALA A 632 -17.17 -9.44 12.93
N PRO A 633 -17.35 -9.56 14.26
CA PRO A 633 -17.19 -8.43 15.17
C PRO A 633 -15.74 -7.93 15.14
N LEU A 634 -15.54 -6.62 15.02
CA LEU A 634 -14.20 -6.04 14.96
C LEU A 634 -13.36 -6.40 16.19
N SER A 635 -14.00 -6.55 17.36
CA SER A 635 -13.34 -6.93 18.61
C SER A 635 -12.68 -8.30 18.59
N GLU A 636 -13.12 -9.20 17.70
CA GLU A 636 -12.60 -10.55 17.59
C GLU A 636 -11.43 -10.64 16.60
N LEU A 637 -11.18 -9.58 15.82
CA LEU A 637 -10.15 -9.56 14.78
C LEU A 637 -8.79 -9.02 15.26
N GLU A 638 -8.64 -8.65 16.53
CA GLU A 638 -7.40 -8.06 17.06
C GLU A 638 -6.17 -8.96 16.82
N HIS A 639 -6.32 -10.26 17.05
CA HIS A 639 -5.23 -11.24 16.90
C HIS A 639 -5.32 -12.06 15.60
N PHE A 640 -6.40 -11.87 14.83
CA PHE A 640 -6.63 -12.59 13.59
C PHE A 640 -5.46 -12.48 12.58
N PRO A 641 -4.77 -11.35 12.40
CA PRO A 641 -3.71 -11.23 11.40
C PRO A 641 -2.52 -12.15 11.67
N ALA A 642 -2.09 -12.23 12.93
CA ALA A 642 -0.99 -13.09 13.35
C ALA A 642 -1.37 -14.57 13.20
N ARG A 643 -2.62 -14.91 13.54
CA ARG A 643 -3.15 -16.28 13.41
C ARG A 643 -3.28 -16.68 11.94
N LEU A 644 -3.82 -15.81 11.10
CA LEU A 644 -3.92 -16.02 9.65
C LEU A 644 -2.55 -16.26 9.05
N LYS A 645 -1.55 -15.42 9.36
CA LYS A 645 -0.16 -15.63 8.92
C LYS A 645 0.37 -16.99 9.39
N SER A 646 0.12 -17.40 10.62
CA SER A 646 0.54 -18.73 11.12
C SER A 646 -0.13 -19.89 10.40
N ILE A 647 -1.45 -19.85 10.20
CA ILE A 647 -2.24 -20.91 9.57
C ILE A 647 -1.82 -21.09 8.11
N THR A 648 -1.55 -19.98 7.44
CA THR A 648 -1.26 -19.94 6.00
C THR A 648 0.22 -19.99 5.69
N ALA A 649 1.11 -20.16 6.67
CA ALA A 649 2.57 -20.00 6.51
C ALA A 649 2.94 -18.66 5.83
N GLY A 650 2.19 -17.60 6.13
CA GLY A 650 2.33 -16.26 5.56
C GLY A 650 1.58 -16.05 4.25
N HIS A 651 0.99 -17.09 3.66
CA HIS A 651 0.31 -17.01 2.36
C HIS A 651 -1.10 -16.36 2.39
N GLY A 652 -1.60 -16.04 3.58
CA GLY A 652 -2.89 -15.41 3.79
C GLY A 652 -2.78 -13.89 3.83
N SER A 653 -3.70 -13.21 3.18
CA SER A 653 -3.98 -11.79 3.40
C SER A 653 -5.45 -11.58 3.72
N TYR A 654 -5.75 -10.51 4.44
CA TYR A 654 -7.13 -10.13 4.73
C TYR A 654 -7.31 -8.62 4.58
N SER A 655 -8.54 -8.22 4.29
CA SER A 655 -8.99 -6.84 4.38
C SER A 655 -10.35 -6.82 5.07
N PHE A 656 -10.76 -5.66 5.59
CA PHE A 656 -12.10 -5.51 6.13
C PHE A 656 -12.61 -4.08 6.00
N ASP A 657 -13.94 -3.97 5.93
CA ASP A 657 -14.67 -2.70 5.90
C ASP A 657 -15.87 -2.75 6.83
N PHE A 658 -16.27 -1.60 7.36
CA PHE A 658 -17.44 -1.50 8.22
C PHE A 658 -18.70 -2.00 7.50
N SER A 659 -19.48 -2.86 8.16
CA SER A 659 -20.76 -3.37 7.66
C SER A 659 -21.91 -2.65 8.35
N HIS A 660 -22.09 -2.90 9.66
CA HIS A 660 -23.18 -2.36 10.46
C HIS A 660 -22.90 -2.58 11.95
N TYR A 661 -23.85 -2.19 12.80
CA TYR A 661 -23.80 -2.42 14.24
C TYR A 661 -24.80 -3.49 14.68
N GLU A 662 -24.37 -4.42 15.53
CA GLU A 662 -25.20 -5.45 16.14
C GLU A 662 -25.16 -5.38 17.68
N PRO A 663 -26.19 -5.88 18.39
CA PRO A 663 -26.16 -5.99 19.85
C PRO A 663 -24.96 -6.80 20.35
N ALA A 664 -24.15 -6.19 21.22
CA ALA A 664 -23.04 -6.88 21.84
C ALA A 664 -23.53 -8.02 22.75
N PRO A 665 -22.80 -9.16 22.85
CA PRO A 665 -23.12 -10.24 23.76
C PRO A 665 -23.24 -9.75 25.21
N PRO A 666 -24.14 -10.34 26.03
CA PRO A 666 -24.35 -9.90 27.41
C PRO A 666 -23.08 -9.86 28.26
N GLN A 667 -22.16 -10.80 28.06
CA GLN A 667 -20.87 -10.86 28.76
C GLN A 667 -19.97 -9.68 28.39
N LEU A 668 -19.89 -9.34 27.09
CA LEU A 668 -19.12 -8.19 26.62
C LEU A 668 -19.74 -6.89 27.13
N GLN A 669 -21.07 -6.76 27.06
CA GLN A 669 -21.78 -5.61 27.61
C GLN A 669 -21.48 -5.40 29.11
N GLN A 670 -21.54 -6.45 29.93
CA GLN A 670 -21.20 -6.37 31.36
C GLN A 670 -19.75 -5.93 31.59
N LYS A 671 -18.81 -6.42 30.77
CA LYS A 671 -17.40 -6.02 30.83
C LYS A 671 -17.22 -4.54 30.50
N LEU A 672 -17.86 -4.04 29.45
CA LEU A 672 -17.78 -2.64 29.04
C LEU A 672 -18.40 -1.71 30.09
N VAL A 673 -19.55 -2.09 30.66
CA VAL A 673 -20.21 -1.32 31.73
C VAL A 673 -19.35 -1.26 33.00
N SER A 674 -18.72 -2.37 33.39
CA SER A 674 -17.86 -2.38 34.59
C SER A 674 -16.55 -1.61 34.40
N ALA A 675 -16.04 -1.52 33.17
CA ALA A 675 -14.87 -0.70 32.83
C ALA A 675 -15.20 0.80 32.76
N HIS A 676 -16.46 1.17 32.51
CA HIS A 676 -16.88 2.56 32.44
C HIS A 676 -16.84 3.22 33.83
N LYS A 677 -15.96 4.22 33.98
CA LYS A 677 -15.97 5.12 35.13
C LYS A 677 -16.72 6.38 34.73
N PRO A 678 -17.96 6.61 35.20
CA PRO A 678 -18.68 7.82 34.89
C PRO A 678 -17.84 9.03 35.32
N SER A 679 -17.60 9.97 34.41
CA SER A 679 -16.91 11.21 34.73
C SER A 679 -17.68 11.90 35.86
N ALA A 680 -17.01 12.13 36.99
CA ALA A 680 -17.58 12.93 38.06
C ALA A 680 -17.79 14.36 37.56
N VAL A 681 -18.99 14.63 37.02
CA VAL A 681 -19.42 15.98 36.62
C VAL A 681 -20.77 16.25 37.24
N GLU A 682 -20.68 17.00 38.34
CA GLU A 682 -21.57 18.05 38.83
C GLU A 682 -23.08 17.72 38.94
N GLU A 683 -23.49 17.35 40.15
CA GLU A 683 -24.88 17.49 40.64
C GLU A 683 -25.43 18.93 40.48
#